data_AF-A0A401GNP8-F1
#
_entry.id   AF-A0A401GNP8-F1
#
_cell.length_a   1.000
_cell.length_b   1.000
_cell.length_c   1.000
_cell.angle_alpha   90.00
_cell.angle_beta   90.00
_cell.angle_gamma   90.00
#
_symmetry.space_group_name_H-M   'P 1'
#
loop_
_entity.id
_entity.type
_entity.pdbx_description
1 polymer ?
#
loop_
_entity_poly.entity_id
_entity_poly.type
_entity_poly.pdbx_seq_one_letter_code
_entity_poly.pdbx_strand_id
1 'polypeptide(L)'
;MCSRHYLFSGLRLPQETLLPVHVDAKFAISTDRRSIRFDPPDGAGMRIPESVYNMWILSTLVPELYMYSLSELANIPEKQGDLLKWWPRQADDSISREVVRSFYSMLPKTTYRLCPTAAGNLVSPCEAVFSHLEPRNVSAILITLALSDYVRTPAEILPLMPMDALRTATACYVGQSLERPMISATLRRLFSEGKIGVSQIDSLLRYLLDGQMSLLNLPLIVRADRSMSVFQSPSSQHACTVYDFPQVLQRCPNLFPSFSFIHPEYGLETVKRLVAMKFEGNVASNVRSFDGNAVVQLLHSVKGVPAVPRCQHSEETSKWIQTFWACYNSLPDPPSAKLLEDYPLIRAHGQDHVSIKFCQEGKVLPDPGAGEEWVVPIMNSLNIPVLRSPPPVLQLPFTFTSFLKAITPHVLSMSLTEKLQPSQLQRLAQWIRTQFPLHLTEVSETSLRDCLRSLPLWPSRKGGYQLLLPANELRMLPADVPIEIASKFLCQITITEYSLDLIRLWTLATNKKCRNAALRGRALSASDVSDHLVLRSPLEYNELGDYITLIRTCLVLSDRMLKVPDGNLTLVPVAELYDKSIPLFSAAFQTNEASRFVHPSVRDLQSGLRSKGLQYQVTYQTFEKCAAAIHTDVERSTGGNLGTRVATIYEYYECQLPSLIMRNNSLWASLDNFRFVRRQAQRYLHASYDVGQYCSPLPDIVSPAQLVRKAFERIAWTQRGLFQRQPADNLVAVNPSLGVPRPAEVVAHLGVLSLKIAPHHTRDASLLKDLRETYAWLNSQSHQEELRIALLKRPDDALFLNVDDPQDEWAWCSAKELVFNLHYDENGLLCVRDFLQPYRSLLLAAGAHEVQDPKFVRDREETTREEQDSGLRAEFNRMRMAGQLTDMIFIPTSSDGGHTATDKLRVHSAFLAATIPHINAALVSGWAEWEQKEYPFLGSFFGASAVIDFVYTGEIQIPDPTDAEEASDLLDDLLQLLAVADRWDMGSLKTHLEWLIAERFRLVNPVTCRLILKDAETYSAASLVKFCKDYMVQNCQVLNNLST
;
A
#
# COMPACT_ATOMS: atom_id res chain seq x y z
N MET A 1 -37.86 83.03 14.59
CA MET A 1 -36.42 82.73 14.75
C MET A 1 -36.29 81.22 14.64
N CYS A 2 -35.54 80.69 13.67
CA CYS A 2 -35.38 79.24 13.53
C CYS A 2 -34.25 78.73 14.42
N SER A 3 -34.57 77.72 15.23
CA SER A 3 -33.60 76.96 16.02
C SER A 3 -32.61 76.27 15.09
N ARG A 4 -31.32 76.27 15.46
CA ARG A 4 -30.26 75.62 14.67
C ARG A 4 -30.10 74.16 15.09
N HIS A 5 -30.03 73.26 14.13
CA HIS A 5 -29.95 71.82 14.36
C HIS A 5 -28.62 71.26 13.83
N TYR A 6 -28.11 70.17 14.43
CA TYR A 6 -26.69 69.75 14.34
C TYR A 6 -26.56 68.21 14.25
N LEU A 7 -25.38 67.74 13.78
CA LEU A 7 -24.98 66.32 13.76
C LEU A 7 -24.04 65.93 14.92
N PHE A 8 -24.15 64.69 15.39
CA PHE A 8 -23.36 64.12 16.50
C PHE A 8 -22.74 62.76 16.11
N SER A 9 -21.55 62.45 16.63
CA SER A 9 -20.85 61.16 16.47
C SER A 9 -20.08 60.77 17.74
N GLY A 10 -20.82 60.36 18.78
CA GLY A 10 -20.29 60.11 20.13
C GLY A 10 -19.92 61.38 20.90
N LEU A 11 -19.37 62.39 20.21
CA LEU A 11 -19.33 63.79 20.61
C LEU A 11 -19.92 64.67 19.49
N ARG A 12 -20.31 65.90 19.80
CA ARG A 12 -20.90 66.82 18.82
C ARG A 12 -19.89 67.19 17.73
N LEU A 13 -20.31 67.09 16.47
CA LEU A 13 -19.54 67.62 15.34
C LEU A 13 -19.93 69.10 15.11
N PRO A 14 -18.99 69.99 14.76
CA PRO A 14 -19.28 71.41 14.49
C PRO A 14 -19.99 71.68 13.13
N GLN A 15 -21.11 71.01 12.84
CA GLN A 15 -21.86 71.08 11.55
C GLN A 15 -23.40 71.15 11.74
N GLU A 16 -24.11 72.00 10.98
CA GLU A 16 -25.57 72.36 11.12
C GLU A 16 -26.50 71.88 9.94
N THR A 17 -27.85 71.88 10.11
CA THR A 17 -28.91 71.48 9.13
C THR A 17 -30.22 72.34 9.16
N LEU A 18 -31.12 72.20 8.15
CA LEU A 18 -32.37 72.98 7.93
C LEU A 18 -33.71 72.24 8.17
N LEU A 19 -33.71 70.97 8.56
CA LEU A 19 -34.96 70.25 8.88
C LEU A 19 -35.61 70.80 10.14
N PRO A 20 -36.90 70.56 10.41
CA PRO A 20 -37.48 70.91 11.72
C PRO A 20 -36.99 70.06 12.93
N VAL A 21 -35.87 69.31 12.83
CA VAL A 21 -35.36 68.34 13.84
C VAL A 21 -33.81 68.15 13.83
N HIS A 22 -33.24 67.57 14.90
CA HIS A 22 -31.79 67.20 15.08
C HIS A 22 -31.48 65.70 14.76
N VAL A 23 -30.19 65.31 14.57
CA VAL A 23 -29.77 63.93 14.22
C VAL A 23 -28.42 63.49 14.87
N ASP A 24 -28.29 62.23 15.32
CA ASP A 24 -27.07 61.64 15.96
C ASP A 24 -26.78 60.21 15.42
N ALA A 25 -25.52 59.87 15.10
CA ALA A 25 -25.08 58.52 14.68
C ALA A 25 -23.55 58.30 14.74
N LYS A 26 -23.07 57.05 14.73
CA LYS A 26 -21.61 56.70 14.74
C LYS A 26 -20.90 56.96 13.40
N PHE A 27 -20.83 58.19 12.94
CA PHE A 27 -20.22 58.56 11.67
C PHE A 27 -18.70 58.30 11.59
N ALA A 28 -18.22 58.01 10.39
CA ALA A 28 -16.78 57.99 10.10
C ALA A 28 -16.26 59.43 9.92
N ILE A 29 -15.17 59.81 10.61
CA ILE A 29 -14.72 61.19 10.77
C ILE A 29 -13.37 61.50 10.09
N SER A 30 -13.11 62.78 9.82
CA SER A 30 -11.85 63.28 9.26
C SER A 30 -10.63 63.11 10.18
N THR A 31 -9.42 63.18 9.62
CA THR A 31 -8.16 63.02 10.37
C THR A 31 -7.91 64.13 11.39
N ASP A 32 -8.38 65.35 11.14
CA ASP A 32 -8.43 66.45 12.11
C ASP A 32 -9.60 66.34 13.11
N ARG A 33 -10.48 65.34 12.92
CA ARG A 33 -11.67 65.00 13.72
C ARG A 33 -12.75 66.09 13.80
N ARG A 34 -12.81 66.99 12.82
CA ARG A 34 -13.75 68.13 12.82
C ARG A 34 -15.02 67.95 11.98
N SER A 35 -15.08 66.98 11.07
CA SER A 35 -16.30 66.69 10.30
C SER A 35 -16.51 65.21 10.09
N ILE A 36 -17.72 64.83 9.67
CA ILE A 36 -17.91 63.54 9.01
C ILE A 36 -17.11 63.52 7.71
N ARG A 37 -16.62 62.34 7.31
CA ARG A 37 -16.19 62.11 5.92
C ARG A 37 -17.43 62.07 5.05
N PHE A 38 -17.59 63.07 4.20
CA PHE A 38 -18.66 63.12 3.20
C PHE A 38 -18.13 63.48 1.82
N ASP A 39 -16.86 63.17 1.62
CA ASP A 39 -16.10 63.46 0.43
C ASP A 39 -16.83 62.94 -0.82
N PRO A 40 -16.94 63.75 -1.88
CA PRO A 40 -17.53 63.30 -3.14
C PRO A 40 -16.76 62.10 -3.70
N PRO A 41 -17.36 61.36 -4.66
CA PRO A 41 -16.64 60.30 -5.36
C PRO A 41 -15.38 60.86 -6.04
N ASP A 42 -14.30 60.08 -6.06
CA ASP A 42 -13.08 60.43 -6.77
C ASP A 42 -13.27 60.36 -8.30
N GLY A 43 -12.19 60.62 -9.06
CA GLY A 43 -12.20 60.57 -10.52
C GLY A 43 -12.51 59.19 -11.13
N ALA A 44 -12.46 58.12 -10.34
CA ALA A 44 -12.89 56.77 -10.73
C ALA A 44 -14.33 56.44 -10.25
N GLY A 45 -15.05 57.43 -9.72
CA GLY A 45 -16.40 57.27 -9.16
C GLY A 45 -16.42 56.60 -7.79
N MET A 46 -15.26 56.36 -7.17
CA MET A 46 -15.15 55.68 -5.90
C MET A 46 -15.10 56.71 -4.78
N ARG A 47 -16.10 56.70 -3.90
CA ARG A 47 -15.98 57.37 -2.60
C ARG A 47 -15.03 56.56 -1.74
N ILE A 48 -14.23 57.27 -0.94
CA ILE A 48 -13.54 56.65 0.19
C ILE A 48 -14.57 55.93 1.09
N PRO A 49 -14.21 54.77 1.70
CA PRO A 49 -15.19 53.94 2.43
C PRO A 49 -15.97 54.69 3.50
N GLU A 50 -15.32 55.66 4.17
CA GLU A 50 -15.90 56.48 5.23
C GLU A 50 -17.07 57.35 4.74
N SER A 51 -17.02 57.84 3.49
CA SER A 51 -18.08 58.69 2.95
C SER A 51 -19.29 57.91 2.46
N VAL A 52 -19.11 56.68 1.97
CA VAL A 52 -20.23 55.80 1.58
C VAL A 52 -21.09 55.50 2.81
N TYR A 53 -20.44 55.16 3.92
CA TYR A 53 -21.10 54.82 5.17
C TYR A 53 -22.00 55.96 5.71
N ASN A 54 -21.54 57.21 5.63
CA ASN A 54 -22.28 58.35 6.18
C ASN A 54 -23.47 58.79 5.31
N MET A 55 -23.44 58.60 3.98
CA MET A 55 -24.57 58.89 3.07
C MET A 55 -25.78 58.02 3.37
N TRP A 56 -25.55 56.74 3.57
CA TRP A 56 -26.59 55.77 3.89
C TRP A 56 -27.42 56.17 5.12
N ILE A 57 -26.81 56.80 6.12
CA ILE A 57 -27.52 57.27 7.32
C ILE A 57 -28.54 58.38 6.98
N LEU A 58 -28.17 59.37 6.16
CA LEU A 58 -28.94 60.61 6.01
C LEU A 58 -30.11 60.50 5.02
N SER A 59 -29.91 59.88 3.86
CA SER A 59 -30.98 59.70 2.86
C SER A 59 -31.99 58.62 3.27
N THR A 60 -31.60 57.71 4.18
CA THR A 60 -32.37 56.50 4.47
C THR A 60 -32.92 56.52 5.90
N LEU A 61 -32.09 56.69 6.93
CA LEU A 61 -32.52 56.51 8.33
C LEU A 61 -33.27 57.73 8.91
N VAL A 62 -33.14 58.92 8.30
CA VAL A 62 -33.67 60.18 8.85
C VAL A 62 -35.09 60.55 8.37
N PRO A 63 -35.44 60.49 7.06
CA PRO A 63 -36.78 60.89 6.61
C PRO A 63 -37.89 60.03 7.23
N GLU A 64 -37.58 58.74 7.44
CA GLU A 64 -38.44 57.76 8.10
C GLU A 64 -38.73 58.19 9.56
N LEU A 65 -37.69 58.51 10.32
CA LEU A 65 -37.80 59.03 11.69
C LEU A 65 -38.57 60.37 11.74
N TYR A 66 -38.42 61.21 10.71
CA TYR A 66 -39.14 62.48 10.60
C TYR A 66 -40.64 62.24 10.48
N MET A 67 -41.03 61.40 9.53
CA MET A 67 -42.42 61.07 9.30
C MET A 67 -43.06 60.51 10.56
N TYR A 68 -42.41 59.55 11.22
CA TYR A 68 -42.88 58.98 12.49
C TYR A 68 -43.31 60.02 13.54
N SER A 69 -42.73 61.23 13.53
CA SER A 69 -43.12 62.29 14.47
C SER A 69 -44.49 62.95 14.18
N LEU A 70 -45.00 62.88 12.94
CA LEU A 70 -46.28 63.51 12.55
C LEU A 70 -47.51 62.66 12.89
N SER A 71 -47.40 61.34 13.03
CA SER A 71 -48.48 60.51 13.60
C SER A 71 -48.71 60.87 15.04
N GLU A 72 -47.62 60.95 15.80
CA GLU A 72 -47.69 61.23 17.23
C GLU A 72 -48.27 62.63 17.50
N LEU A 73 -48.24 63.52 16.51
CA LEU A 73 -48.97 64.79 16.52
C LEU A 73 -50.47 64.66 16.19
N ALA A 74 -50.84 63.87 15.17
CA ALA A 74 -52.24 63.61 14.80
C ALA A 74 -53.02 62.83 15.89
N ASN A 75 -52.28 62.09 16.73
CA ASN A 75 -52.77 61.38 17.91
C ASN A 75 -53.13 62.32 19.08
N ILE A 76 -52.90 63.63 18.95
CA ILE A 76 -53.28 64.65 19.95
C ILE A 76 -54.60 65.31 19.48
N PRO A 77 -55.76 65.00 20.11
CA PRO A 77 -57.09 65.33 19.56
C PRO A 77 -57.32 66.83 19.30
N GLU A 78 -56.72 67.68 20.12
CA GLU A 78 -56.78 69.15 20.06
C GLU A 78 -56.16 69.75 18.78
N LYS A 79 -55.57 68.93 17.90
CA LYS A 79 -54.96 69.32 16.62
C LYS A 79 -55.64 68.70 15.39
N GLN A 80 -56.73 67.94 15.54
CA GLN A 80 -57.30 67.13 14.46
C GLN A 80 -58.02 67.89 13.33
N GLY A 81 -58.74 68.98 13.63
CA GLY A 81 -59.52 69.71 12.61
C GLY A 81 -58.71 70.55 11.61
N ASP A 82 -57.45 70.87 11.93
CA ASP A 82 -56.60 71.83 11.21
C ASP A 82 -55.27 71.17 10.77
N LEU A 83 -55.37 69.89 10.43
CA LEU A 83 -54.26 68.96 10.49
C LEU A 83 -53.37 69.00 9.23
N LEU A 84 -53.94 69.38 8.07
CA LEU A 84 -53.26 69.66 6.78
C LEU A 84 -52.08 70.67 6.84
N LYS A 85 -51.78 71.22 8.02
CA LYS A 85 -50.91 72.37 8.28
C LYS A 85 -49.46 72.03 8.64
N TRP A 86 -49.22 70.90 9.30
CA TRP A 86 -47.93 70.55 9.96
C TRP A 86 -46.85 69.94 9.07
N TRP A 87 -47.13 69.82 7.78
CA TRP A 87 -46.20 69.22 6.83
C TRP A 87 -44.94 70.11 6.60
N PRO A 88 -43.73 69.51 6.49
CA PRO A 88 -42.55 70.09 5.84
C PRO A 88 -42.86 70.79 4.53
N ARG A 89 -41.88 71.57 4.02
CA ARG A 89 -41.95 72.44 2.82
C ARG A 89 -40.55 72.45 2.17
N GLN A 90 -40.42 72.91 0.93
CA GLN A 90 -39.22 72.79 0.05
C GLN A 90 -37.91 73.38 0.67
N ALA A 91 -36.71 72.78 0.41
CA ALA A 91 -35.44 73.10 1.12
C ALA A 91 -34.12 72.88 0.32
N ASP A 92 -32.97 73.41 0.82
CA ASP A 92 -31.76 73.68 0.01
C ASP A 92 -30.38 73.09 0.40
N ASP A 93 -30.00 72.88 1.67
CA ASP A 93 -28.65 72.36 1.97
C ASP A 93 -28.48 70.88 1.58
N SER A 94 -27.25 70.42 1.33
CA SER A 94 -27.01 69.08 0.76
C SER A 94 -27.38 67.91 1.68
N ILE A 95 -27.63 68.15 2.97
CA ILE A 95 -28.07 67.14 3.93
C ILE A 95 -29.60 67.18 4.07
N SER A 96 -30.20 68.36 4.25
CA SER A 96 -31.65 68.51 4.48
C SER A 96 -32.48 68.48 3.21
N ARG A 97 -31.95 68.95 2.06
CA ARG A 97 -32.61 68.76 0.76
C ARG A 97 -32.82 67.28 0.49
N GLU A 98 -31.85 66.45 0.86
CA GLU A 98 -31.94 64.99 0.75
C GLU A 98 -32.97 64.37 1.71
N VAL A 99 -33.53 65.14 2.66
CA VAL A 99 -34.60 64.71 3.57
C VAL A 99 -35.97 65.37 3.25
N VAL A 100 -36.04 66.60 2.74
CA VAL A 100 -37.32 67.24 2.30
C VAL A 100 -37.76 66.79 0.91
N ARG A 101 -36.81 66.64 -0.02
CA ARG A 101 -37.06 65.98 -1.30
C ARG A 101 -37.60 64.59 -1.00
N SER A 102 -36.98 63.89 -0.06
CA SER A 102 -37.53 62.67 0.52
C SER A 102 -38.94 62.93 1.08
N PHE A 103 -39.19 63.90 1.97
CA PHE A 103 -40.52 64.13 2.58
C PHE A 103 -41.71 64.37 1.61
N TYR A 104 -41.68 65.27 0.62
CA TYR A 104 -42.84 65.40 -0.31
C TYR A 104 -42.88 64.29 -1.35
N SER A 105 -41.72 63.79 -1.76
CA SER A 105 -41.68 62.53 -2.48
C SER A 105 -42.12 61.35 -1.58
N MET A 106 -42.35 61.57 -0.29
CA MET A 106 -43.00 60.67 0.66
C MET A 106 -44.41 61.17 1.08
N LEU A 107 -44.97 62.29 0.60
CA LEU A 107 -46.17 62.93 1.21
C LEU A 107 -47.53 62.33 0.81
N PRO A 108 -47.93 62.24 -0.47
CA PRO A 108 -49.07 61.40 -0.87
C PRO A 108 -48.86 59.92 -0.50
N LYS A 109 -47.72 59.61 0.12
CA LYS A 109 -47.20 58.34 0.61
C LYS A 109 -46.99 58.39 2.14
N THR A 110 -47.38 59.49 2.82
CA THR A 110 -47.18 59.71 4.25
C THR A 110 -48.36 59.15 5.01
N THR A 111 -48.10 58.59 6.17
CA THR A 111 -49.05 57.71 6.85
C THR A 111 -49.88 58.41 7.92
N TYR A 112 -49.94 59.74 7.86
CA TYR A 112 -50.63 60.62 8.80
C TYR A 112 -51.96 61.10 8.17
N ARG A 113 -53.02 61.33 8.97
CA ARG A 113 -54.43 61.55 8.52
C ARG A 113 -54.91 62.99 8.78
N LEU A 114 -55.54 63.76 7.85
CA LEU A 114 -55.64 65.24 7.95
C LEU A 114 -56.81 66.11 7.28
N CYS A 115 -57.88 65.59 6.63
CA CYS A 115 -58.89 66.28 5.73
C CYS A 115 -60.39 65.92 6.02
N PRO A 116 -61.46 66.63 5.56
CA PRO A 116 -62.89 66.39 5.97
C PRO A 116 -63.91 65.83 4.90
N THR A 117 -65.16 65.39 5.24
CA THR A 117 -66.18 64.80 4.29
C THR A 117 -67.71 65.12 4.47
N ALA A 118 -68.61 64.66 3.55
CA ALA A 118 -70.09 64.87 3.56
C ALA A 118 -70.93 63.99 4.51
N ALA A 119 -70.32 63.01 5.16
CA ALA A 119 -70.81 62.42 6.41
C ALA A 119 -70.01 62.91 7.64
N GLY A 120 -69.04 63.82 7.46
CA GLY A 120 -68.46 64.63 8.54
C GLY A 120 -67.11 64.20 9.14
N ASN A 121 -66.30 63.34 8.49
CA ASN A 121 -65.14 62.70 9.13
C ASN A 121 -63.77 63.22 8.69
N LEU A 122 -62.74 63.08 9.56
CA LEU A 122 -61.34 63.40 9.27
C LEU A 122 -60.55 62.19 8.70
N VAL A 123 -59.83 62.42 7.60
CA VAL A 123 -59.31 61.40 6.65
C VAL A 123 -57.93 61.81 6.11
N SER A 124 -57.07 60.96 5.56
CA SER A 124 -55.84 61.49 4.90
C SER A 124 -56.20 62.27 3.60
N PRO A 125 -55.32 63.15 3.08
CA PRO A 125 -55.61 63.93 1.86
C PRO A 125 -55.83 63.12 0.57
N CYS A 126 -55.70 61.78 0.62
CA CYS A 126 -56.01 60.87 -0.47
C CYS A 126 -57.52 60.55 -0.61
N GLU A 127 -58.36 61.10 0.28
CA GLU A 127 -59.61 60.46 0.73
C GLU A 127 -60.90 61.35 0.57
N ALA A 128 -61.01 62.17 -0.48
CA ALA A 128 -62.18 63.04 -0.75
C ALA A 128 -62.62 63.10 -2.25
N VAL A 129 -63.92 63.34 -2.55
CA VAL A 129 -64.55 63.33 -3.91
C VAL A 129 -65.63 64.43 -4.08
N PHE A 130 -65.80 65.02 -5.28
CA PHE A 130 -66.53 66.32 -5.48
C PHE A 130 -67.51 66.42 -6.74
N SER A 131 -68.67 67.10 -6.67
CA SER A 131 -69.89 67.03 -7.56
C SER A 131 -69.88 67.33 -9.11
N HIS A 132 -70.74 66.66 -9.94
CA HIS A 132 -71.03 67.02 -11.36
C HIS A 132 -72.46 66.76 -12.02
N LEU A 133 -72.79 65.65 -12.74
CA LEU A 133 -73.84 65.61 -13.83
C LEU A 133 -74.61 64.27 -14.14
N GLU A 134 -75.98 64.23 -14.15
CA GLU A 134 -76.82 63.00 -14.43
C GLU A 134 -78.39 63.20 -14.67
N PRO A 135 -79.21 62.19 -15.12
CA PRO A 135 -80.63 62.35 -15.56
C PRO A 135 -81.78 61.82 -14.65
N ARG A 136 -83.06 62.11 -15.01
CA ARG A 136 -84.27 62.01 -14.14
C ARG A 136 -84.51 60.67 -13.43
N ASN A 137 -84.54 59.54 -14.14
CA ASN A 137 -84.77 58.22 -13.50
C ASN A 137 -83.57 57.74 -12.64
N VAL A 138 -82.52 58.55 -12.50
CA VAL A 138 -81.20 58.17 -11.94
C VAL A 138 -80.78 59.13 -10.82
N SER A 139 -80.96 60.45 -10.99
CA SER A 139 -80.80 61.42 -9.90
C SER A 139 -81.87 61.27 -8.82
N ALA A 140 -83.10 60.90 -9.22
CA ALA A 140 -84.14 60.46 -8.30
C ALA A 140 -83.74 59.22 -7.49
N ILE A 141 -82.83 58.39 -8.02
CA ILE A 141 -82.24 57.29 -7.27
C ILE A 141 -81.15 57.85 -6.33
N LEU A 142 -80.13 58.58 -6.79
CA LEU A 142 -79.02 59.06 -5.92
C LEU A 142 -79.41 59.91 -4.70
N ILE A 143 -80.44 60.76 -4.80
CA ILE A 143 -80.90 61.57 -3.65
C ILE A 143 -81.62 60.70 -2.62
N THR A 144 -82.29 59.63 -3.06
CA THR A 144 -82.98 58.65 -2.21
C THR A 144 -81.99 57.74 -1.44
N LEU A 145 -80.67 58.03 -1.51
CA LEU A 145 -79.59 57.16 -1.07
C LEU A 145 -78.59 57.79 -0.07
N ALA A 146 -78.21 59.07 -0.22
CA ALA A 146 -77.36 59.86 0.70
C ALA A 146 -75.90 59.36 0.96
N LEU A 147 -74.88 60.18 0.64
CA LEU A 147 -73.51 59.72 0.37
C LEU A 147 -72.43 60.51 1.15
N SER A 148 -71.34 59.84 1.57
CA SER A 148 -70.51 60.23 2.73
C SER A 148 -69.13 60.86 2.47
N ASP A 149 -68.44 60.44 1.43
CA ASP A 149 -67.15 60.91 0.89
C ASP A 149 -67.34 61.92 -0.25
N TYR A 150 -68.61 62.21 -0.59
CA TYR A 150 -69.04 63.20 -1.54
C TYR A 150 -68.88 64.60 -0.95
N VAL A 151 -67.65 64.88 -0.57
CA VAL A 151 -67.19 66.16 -0.08
C VAL A 151 -67.49 67.23 -1.13
N ARG A 152 -67.37 68.48 -0.73
CA ARG A 152 -67.57 69.63 -1.60
C ARG A 152 -66.30 70.48 -1.48
N THR A 153 -65.51 70.58 -2.56
CA THR A 153 -64.13 71.11 -2.47
C THR A 153 -64.11 72.61 -2.21
N PRO A 154 -63.22 73.10 -1.33
CA PRO A 154 -62.59 74.42 -1.44
C PRO A 154 -61.51 74.41 -2.55
N ALA A 155 -60.83 75.53 -2.83
CA ALA A 155 -60.01 75.64 -4.05
C ALA A 155 -58.52 76.05 -3.86
N GLU A 156 -58.04 76.32 -2.64
CA GLU A 156 -56.73 76.97 -2.42
C GLU A 156 -55.53 76.01 -2.40
N ILE A 157 -55.65 74.86 -1.74
CA ILE A 157 -54.59 73.83 -1.69
C ILE A 157 -54.49 73.06 -3.01
N LEU A 158 -55.54 73.12 -3.82
CA LEU A 158 -55.81 72.46 -5.10
C LEU A 158 -54.70 72.50 -6.18
N PRO A 159 -53.64 73.34 -6.11
CA PRO A 159 -52.48 73.28 -7.04
C PRO A 159 -51.17 72.70 -6.46
N LEU A 160 -50.91 72.84 -5.14
CA LEU A 160 -49.80 72.10 -4.48
C LEU A 160 -50.23 70.66 -4.18
N MET A 161 -51.51 70.49 -3.90
CA MET A 161 -52.22 69.26 -4.22
C MET A 161 -52.23 69.12 -5.74
N PRO A 162 -51.78 68.00 -6.32
CA PRO A 162 -52.05 67.74 -7.72
C PRO A 162 -53.57 67.45 -7.84
N MET A 163 -54.34 68.21 -8.61
CA MET A 163 -55.76 67.87 -8.93
C MET A 163 -55.89 66.71 -9.89
N ASP A 164 -54.87 66.57 -10.71
CA ASP A 164 -54.55 65.35 -11.42
C ASP A 164 -54.31 64.16 -10.44
N ALA A 165 -54.35 64.43 -9.12
CA ALA A 165 -54.43 63.47 -8.01
C ALA A 165 -55.57 63.70 -6.97
N LEU A 166 -56.58 64.58 -7.20
CA LEU A 166 -57.87 64.64 -6.43
C LEU A 166 -59.11 64.41 -7.35
N ARG A 167 -60.38 64.36 -6.86
CA ARG A 167 -61.45 63.51 -7.49
C ARG A 167 -62.86 64.14 -7.68
N THR A 168 -63.65 63.78 -8.72
CA THR A 168 -65.01 64.35 -9.00
C THR A 168 -66.15 63.35 -9.42
N ALA A 169 -67.37 63.84 -9.74
CA ALA A 169 -68.60 63.02 -9.82
C ALA A 169 -69.47 63.10 -11.11
N THR A 170 -69.40 62.07 -11.96
CA THR A 170 -70.13 61.94 -13.24
C THR A 170 -71.09 60.73 -13.26
N ALA A 171 -71.52 60.25 -14.43
CA ALA A 171 -72.12 58.90 -14.54
C ALA A 171 -71.23 57.81 -13.90
N CYS A 172 -69.90 58.00 -13.90
CA CYS A 172 -68.92 57.18 -13.15
C CYS A 172 -69.24 57.15 -11.66
N TYR A 173 -69.52 58.32 -11.08
CA TYR A 173 -69.91 58.44 -9.69
C TYR A 173 -71.33 57.92 -9.43
N VAL A 174 -72.27 58.00 -10.37
CA VAL A 174 -73.57 57.33 -10.22
C VAL A 174 -73.36 55.82 -10.05
N GLY A 175 -72.54 55.20 -10.91
CA GLY A 175 -72.13 53.80 -10.76
C GLY A 175 -71.50 53.54 -9.40
N GLN A 176 -70.42 54.26 -9.07
CA GLN A 176 -69.71 54.16 -7.77
C GLN A 176 -70.58 54.46 -6.54
N SER A 177 -71.71 55.13 -6.71
CA SER A 177 -72.67 55.40 -5.65
C SER A 177 -73.67 54.26 -5.49
N LEU A 178 -74.21 53.74 -6.60
CA LEU A 178 -75.09 52.57 -6.62
C LEU A 178 -74.36 51.27 -6.26
N GLU A 179 -73.03 51.23 -6.47
CA GLU A 179 -72.12 50.19 -5.99
C GLU A 179 -72.01 50.14 -4.46
N ARG A 180 -72.31 51.25 -3.74
CA ARG A 180 -72.13 51.27 -2.28
C ARG A 180 -73.10 50.30 -1.61
N PRO A 181 -72.67 49.40 -0.70
CA PRO A 181 -73.54 48.33 -0.22
C PRO A 181 -74.84 48.77 0.47
N MET A 182 -74.81 49.82 1.32
CA MET A 182 -76.03 50.35 1.97
C MET A 182 -77.03 50.92 0.96
N ILE A 183 -76.50 51.39 -0.16
CA ILE A 183 -77.21 52.06 -1.24
C ILE A 183 -77.85 51.01 -2.17
N SER A 184 -77.05 50.03 -2.60
CA SER A 184 -77.48 48.83 -3.32
C SER A 184 -78.50 48.00 -2.54
N ALA A 185 -78.33 47.84 -1.22
CA ALA A 185 -79.29 47.16 -0.34
C ALA A 185 -80.63 47.90 -0.25
N THR A 186 -80.59 49.24 -0.17
CA THR A 186 -81.78 50.08 -0.22
C THR A 186 -82.51 49.91 -1.56
N LEU A 187 -81.78 49.87 -2.68
CA LEU A 187 -82.34 49.63 -4.02
C LEU A 187 -83.02 48.24 -4.14
N ARG A 188 -82.37 47.16 -3.67
CA ARG A 188 -82.94 45.80 -3.68
C ARG A 188 -84.22 45.68 -2.87
N ARG A 189 -84.25 46.26 -1.66
CA ARG A 189 -85.42 46.26 -0.78
C ARG A 189 -86.64 46.87 -1.47
N LEU A 190 -86.45 47.99 -2.16
CA LEU A 190 -87.50 48.67 -2.91
C LEU A 190 -88.02 47.83 -4.10
N PHE A 191 -87.18 47.01 -4.74
CA PHE A 191 -87.64 46.06 -5.75
C PHE A 191 -88.45 44.89 -5.16
N SER A 192 -87.99 44.28 -4.06
CA SER A 192 -88.74 43.18 -3.41
C SER A 192 -90.09 43.62 -2.85
N GLU A 193 -90.23 44.90 -2.49
CA GLU A 193 -91.50 45.52 -2.09
C GLU A 193 -92.39 45.92 -3.28
N GLY A 194 -91.97 45.65 -4.53
CA GLY A 194 -92.72 46.00 -5.74
C GLY A 194 -92.72 47.48 -6.13
N LYS A 195 -91.97 48.34 -5.42
CA LYS A 195 -91.84 49.78 -5.70
C LYS A 195 -90.97 50.07 -6.92
N ILE A 196 -90.22 49.07 -7.40
CA ILE A 196 -89.42 49.10 -8.61
C ILE A 196 -89.69 47.80 -9.39
N GLY A 197 -90.09 47.89 -10.66
CA GLY A 197 -90.41 46.73 -11.51
C GLY A 197 -89.36 46.39 -12.57
N VAL A 198 -89.44 45.20 -13.17
CA VAL A 198 -88.47 44.67 -14.17
C VAL A 198 -88.22 45.63 -15.34
N SER A 199 -89.26 46.33 -15.81
CA SER A 199 -89.16 47.32 -16.91
C SER A 199 -88.50 48.65 -16.52
N GLN A 200 -88.59 49.07 -15.25
CA GLN A 200 -87.87 50.24 -14.73
C GLN A 200 -86.39 49.93 -14.53
N ILE A 201 -86.09 48.71 -14.07
CA ILE A 201 -84.73 48.18 -13.98
C ILE A 201 -84.06 48.16 -15.37
N ASP A 202 -84.72 47.62 -16.39
CA ASP A 202 -84.26 47.66 -17.79
C ASP A 202 -84.08 49.11 -18.33
N SER A 203 -84.73 50.11 -17.73
CA SER A 203 -84.55 51.53 -18.11
C SER A 203 -83.35 52.21 -17.44
N LEU A 204 -83.09 51.96 -16.15
CA LEU A 204 -81.84 52.35 -15.47
C LEU A 204 -80.63 51.68 -16.13
N LEU A 205 -80.81 50.40 -16.49
CA LEU A 205 -79.85 49.60 -17.22
C LEU A 205 -79.46 50.24 -18.55
N ARG A 206 -80.45 50.65 -19.35
CA ARG A 206 -80.22 51.36 -20.61
C ARG A 206 -79.53 52.71 -20.42
N TYR A 207 -79.91 53.54 -19.43
CA TYR A 207 -79.20 54.81 -19.23
C TYR A 207 -77.71 54.62 -18.92
N LEU A 208 -77.39 53.70 -18.01
CA LEU A 208 -76.01 53.41 -17.68
C LEU A 208 -75.27 52.80 -18.89
N LEU A 209 -75.89 51.89 -19.66
CA LEU A 209 -75.32 51.38 -20.91
C LEU A 209 -75.00 52.49 -21.93
N ASP A 210 -75.94 53.43 -22.12
CA ASP A 210 -75.81 54.50 -23.10
C ASP A 210 -74.79 55.58 -22.62
N GLY A 211 -74.65 55.76 -21.30
CA GLY A 211 -73.58 56.54 -20.67
C GLY A 211 -72.23 55.81 -20.54
N GLN A 212 -72.07 54.66 -21.22
CA GLN A 212 -70.88 53.78 -21.16
C GLN A 212 -70.48 53.32 -19.74
N MET A 213 -71.43 53.34 -18.82
CA MET A 213 -71.20 52.97 -17.44
C MET A 213 -71.16 51.46 -17.23
N SER A 214 -70.19 51.06 -16.39
CA SER A 214 -70.17 49.73 -15.82
C SER A 214 -71.44 49.50 -15.01
N LEU A 215 -72.25 48.55 -15.45
CA LEU A 215 -73.37 47.98 -14.71
C LEU A 215 -72.94 47.05 -13.58
N LEU A 216 -71.64 46.84 -13.39
CA LEU A 216 -71.06 45.89 -12.46
C LEU A 216 -71.50 46.13 -11.01
N ASN A 217 -71.83 45.05 -10.31
CA ASN A 217 -72.40 44.98 -8.96
C ASN A 217 -73.74 45.73 -8.77
N LEU A 218 -74.38 46.18 -9.84
CA LEU A 218 -75.69 46.82 -9.77
C LEU A 218 -76.81 45.75 -9.82
N PRO A 219 -77.77 45.76 -8.88
CA PRO A 219 -78.79 44.72 -8.72
C PRO A 219 -79.89 44.86 -9.77
N LEU A 220 -79.58 44.53 -11.03
CA LEU A 220 -80.42 44.82 -12.19
C LEU A 220 -80.70 43.59 -13.11
N ILE A 221 -80.26 42.37 -12.75
CA ILE A 221 -80.58 41.11 -13.47
C ILE A 221 -81.74 40.38 -12.79
N VAL A 222 -82.76 39.96 -13.53
CA VAL A 222 -83.87 39.12 -13.03
C VAL A 222 -83.82 37.71 -13.64
N ARG A 223 -83.89 36.69 -12.77
CA ARG A 223 -83.68 35.26 -13.11
C ARG A 223 -84.99 34.54 -13.37
N ALA A 224 -84.95 33.34 -13.95
CA ALA A 224 -86.14 32.54 -14.26
C ALA A 224 -86.95 32.09 -13.01
N ASP A 225 -86.34 32.13 -11.82
CA ASP A 225 -87.02 31.96 -10.52
C ASP A 225 -87.61 33.28 -9.95
N ARG A 226 -87.57 34.37 -10.73
CA ARG A 226 -87.98 35.74 -10.39
C ARG A 226 -87.17 36.43 -9.28
N SER A 227 -86.00 35.91 -8.91
CA SER A 227 -85.07 36.59 -8.00
C SER A 227 -84.21 37.65 -8.69
N MET A 228 -83.77 38.67 -7.92
CA MET A 228 -82.81 39.68 -8.38
C MET A 228 -81.36 39.26 -8.12
N SER A 229 -80.64 39.03 -9.21
CA SER A 229 -79.18 39.02 -9.25
C SER A 229 -78.59 40.39 -9.58
N VAL A 230 -77.33 40.55 -9.19
CA VAL A 230 -76.47 41.66 -9.63
C VAL A 230 -75.88 41.32 -10.99
N PHE A 231 -75.69 42.35 -11.82
CA PHE A 231 -74.70 42.27 -12.88
C PHE A 231 -73.36 42.04 -12.23
N GLN A 232 -72.76 40.91 -12.51
CA GLN A 232 -71.47 40.53 -11.99
C GLN A 232 -70.57 40.34 -13.19
N SER A 233 -69.31 40.72 -13.05
CA SER A 233 -68.30 40.14 -13.90
C SER A 233 -68.30 38.64 -13.57
N PRO A 234 -68.18 37.73 -14.55
CA PRO A 234 -68.06 36.30 -14.29
C PRO A 234 -66.79 35.93 -13.48
N SER A 235 -65.97 36.92 -13.08
CA SER A 235 -64.88 36.81 -12.11
C SER A 235 -65.27 37.04 -10.64
N SER A 236 -66.48 37.51 -10.31
CA SER A 236 -66.91 37.65 -8.90
C SER A 236 -67.17 36.27 -8.29
N GLN A 237 -66.65 35.97 -7.09
CA GLN A 237 -66.77 34.62 -6.47
C GLN A 237 -68.21 34.18 -6.14
N HIS A 238 -69.17 35.10 -6.16
CA HIS A 238 -70.60 34.82 -6.05
C HIS A 238 -71.36 35.27 -7.32
N ALA A 239 -70.67 35.34 -8.46
CA ALA A 239 -71.27 35.47 -9.77
C ALA A 239 -72.09 34.21 -10.05
N CYS A 240 -73.40 34.30 -9.85
CA CYS A 240 -74.28 33.36 -10.51
C CYS A 240 -74.21 33.69 -12.00
N THR A 241 -73.52 32.85 -12.77
CA THR A 241 -73.67 32.85 -14.23
C THR A 241 -75.13 32.54 -14.53
N VAL A 242 -75.75 33.41 -15.31
CA VAL A 242 -77.16 33.31 -15.69
C VAL A 242 -77.19 33.13 -17.21
N TYR A 243 -77.55 31.95 -17.68
CA TYR A 243 -77.55 31.62 -19.10
C TYR A 243 -78.83 32.06 -19.81
N ASP A 244 -78.76 32.22 -21.12
CA ASP A 244 -79.96 32.12 -21.96
C ASP A 244 -80.58 30.72 -21.85
N PHE A 245 -81.90 30.61 -22.07
CA PHE A 245 -82.67 29.41 -21.72
C PHE A 245 -82.74 28.43 -22.92
N PRO A 246 -82.08 27.24 -22.87
CA PRO A 246 -81.99 26.33 -24.00
C PRO A 246 -83.18 25.37 -24.11
N GLN A 247 -83.58 25.03 -25.34
CA GLN A 247 -84.75 24.17 -25.60
C GLN A 247 -84.60 22.72 -25.10
N VAL A 248 -83.38 22.16 -25.08
CA VAL A 248 -83.14 20.77 -24.65
C VAL A 248 -83.53 20.53 -23.18
N LEU A 249 -83.43 21.54 -22.33
CA LEU A 249 -83.81 21.45 -20.92
C LEU A 249 -85.33 21.38 -20.69
N GLN A 250 -86.15 21.56 -21.74
CA GLN A 250 -87.57 21.22 -21.70
C GLN A 250 -87.80 19.70 -21.72
N ARG A 251 -86.88 18.91 -22.32
CA ARG A 251 -86.96 17.44 -22.39
C ARG A 251 -86.31 16.74 -21.20
N CYS A 252 -85.28 17.35 -20.61
CA CYS A 252 -84.57 16.83 -19.45
C CYS A 252 -84.42 17.92 -18.37
N PRO A 253 -85.52 18.35 -17.72
CA PRO A 253 -85.51 19.48 -16.77
C PRO A 253 -84.64 19.23 -15.53
N ASN A 254 -84.40 17.97 -15.18
CA ASN A 254 -83.59 17.58 -14.02
C ASN A 254 -82.07 17.52 -14.32
N LEU A 255 -81.63 17.97 -15.49
CA LEU A 255 -80.20 17.99 -15.84
C LEU A 255 -79.47 19.15 -15.16
N PHE A 256 -80.07 20.35 -15.10
CA PHE A 256 -79.53 21.56 -14.44
C PHE A 256 -80.65 22.43 -13.79
N PRO A 257 -80.39 23.23 -12.72
CA PRO A 257 -81.38 24.02 -12.00
C PRO A 257 -81.86 25.27 -12.73
N SER A 258 -83.15 25.56 -12.58
CA SER A 258 -83.84 26.69 -13.21
C SER A 258 -83.32 28.07 -12.82
N PHE A 259 -82.75 28.23 -11.61
CA PHE A 259 -82.16 29.53 -11.20
C PHE A 259 -81.00 29.95 -12.10
N SER A 260 -80.32 29.02 -12.77
CA SER A 260 -79.15 29.30 -13.61
C SER A 260 -79.48 30.02 -14.92
N PHE A 261 -80.73 30.44 -15.15
CA PHE A 261 -81.20 31.00 -16.42
C PHE A 261 -81.93 32.33 -16.26
N ILE A 262 -81.88 33.19 -17.29
CA ILE A 262 -82.51 34.52 -17.29
C ILE A 262 -84.03 34.36 -17.39
N HIS A 263 -84.80 35.28 -16.79
CA HIS A 263 -86.25 35.23 -16.96
C HIS A 263 -86.65 35.42 -18.44
N PRO A 264 -87.50 34.56 -19.02
CA PRO A 264 -87.89 34.65 -20.44
C PRO A 264 -88.74 35.89 -20.81
N GLU A 265 -88.93 36.85 -19.89
CA GLU A 265 -89.66 38.11 -20.12
C GLU A 265 -88.74 39.26 -20.53
N TYR A 266 -87.40 39.13 -20.44
CA TYR A 266 -86.49 40.13 -20.98
C TYR A 266 -86.64 40.25 -22.50
N GLY A 267 -86.69 41.47 -23.02
CA GLY A 267 -86.73 41.71 -24.47
C GLY A 267 -85.50 41.13 -25.15
N LEU A 268 -85.71 40.41 -26.28
CA LEU A 268 -84.65 39.69 -26.99
C LEU A 268 -83.44 40.56 -27.34
N GLU A 269 -83.66 41.85 -27.64
CA GLU A 269 -82.57 42.78 -27.95
C GLU A 269 -81.81 43.26 -26.69
N THR A 270 -82.48 43.39 -25.54
CA THR A 270 -81.78 43.54 -24.26
C THR A 270 -80.98 42.27 -23.96
N VAL A 271 -81.56 41.07 -24.07
CA VAL A 271 -80.81 39.81 -23.83
C VAL A 271 -79.60 39.69 -24.76
N LYS A 272 -79.75 39.98 -26.05
CA LYS A 272 -78.62 40.04 -27.00
C LYS A 272 -77.60 41.10 -26.59
N ARG A 273 -78.02 42.33 -26.28
CA ARG A 273 -77.12 43.38 -25.79
C ARG A 273 -76.47 43.02 -24.46
N LEU A 274 -77.03 42.14 -23.64
CA LEU A 274 -76.49 41.66 -22.36
C LEU A 274 -75.58 40.42 -22.49
N VAL A 275 -75.86 39.50 -23.40
CA VAL A 275 -74.99 38.35 -23.75
C VAL A 275 -73.79 38.84 -24.55
N ALA A 276 -74.01 39.80 -25.45
CA ALA A 276 -72.96 40.58 -26.11
C ALA A 276 -72.48 41.77 -25.27
N MET A 277 -73.05 42.01 -24.07
CA MET A 277 -72.54 43.06 -23.18
C MET A 277 -71.18 42.63 -22.72
N LYS A 278 -70.22 43.47 -23.04
CA LYS A 278 -68.87 43.35 -22.54
C LYS A 278 -68.57 44.58 -21.73
N PHE A 279 -68.23 44.37 -20.47
CA PHE A 279 -67.56 45.36 -19.65
C PHE A 279 -66.18 45.66 -20.24
N GLU A 280 -65.54 46.73 -19.78
CA GLU A 280 -64.21 47.15 -20.26
C GLU A 280 -63.22 45.97 -20.29
N GLY A 281 -62.40 45.92 -21.34
CA GLY A 281 -61.54 44.76 -21.60
C GLY A 281 -62.22 43.60 -22.31
N ASN A 282 -63.36 43.81 -22.99
CA ASN A 282 -64.08 42.78 -23.75
C ASN A 282 -64.68 41.66 -22.85
N VAL A 283 -64.88 41.93 -21.56
CA VAL A 283 -65.30 40.94 -20.55
C VAL A 283 -66.83 40.78 -20.57
N ALA A 284 -67.30 39.66 -21.11
CA ALA A 284 -68.72 39.32 -21.14
C ALA A 284 -69.35 39.35 -19.73
N SER A 285 -70.63 39.73 -19.66
CA SER A 285 -71.43 39.72 -18.44
C SER A 285 -71.50 38.33 -17.77
N ASN A 286 -71.97 38.27 -16.51
CA ASN A 286 -72.45 36.99 -15.94
C ASN A 286 -73.70 36.48 -16.66
N VAL A 287 -74.32 37.30 -17.52
CA VAL A 287 -75.23 36.86 -18.58
C VAL A 287 -74.45 36.20 -19.73
N ARG A 288 -74.74 34.93 -20.04
CA ARG A 288 -74.00 34.14 -21.06
C ARG A 288 -74.90 33.31 -21.96
N SER A 289 -74.35 32.87 -23.11
CA SER A 289 -74.92 31.80 -23.92
C SER A 289 -74.71 30.43 -23.26
N PHE A 290 -75.66 29.52 -23.42
CA PHE A 290 -75.57 28.12 -22.99
C PHE A 290 -74.75 27.28 -23.98
N ASP A 291 -73.44 27.18 -23.72
CA ASP A 291 -72.45 26.46 -24.53
C ASP A 291 -71.81 25.27 -23.75
N GLY A 292 -70.84 24.56 -24.36
CA GLY A 292 -70.13 23.48 -23.67
C GLY A 292 -69.41 23.91 -22.38
N ASN A 293 -68.98 25.17 -22.29
CA ASN A 293 -68.36 25.69 -21.07
C ASN A 293 -69.41 26.01 -19.98
N ALA A 294 -70.63 26.41 -20.37
CA ALA A 294 -71.78 26.53 -19.48
C ALA A 294 -72.12 25.19 -18.80
N VAL A 295 -72.11 24.09 -19.57
CA VAL A 295 -72.31 22.73 -19.04
C VAL A 295 -71.32 22.44 -17.91
N VAL A 296 -70.03 22.74 -18.12
CA VAL A 296 -68.98 22.50 -17.12
C VAL A 296 -69.15 23.34 -15.86
N GLN A 297 -69.47 24.63 -15.98
CA GLN A 297 -69.78 25.48 -14.82
C GLN A 297 -70.98 24.95 -14.01
N LEU A 298 -71.94 24.31 -14.68
CA LEU A 298 -73.09 23.67 -14.03
C LEU A 298 -72.76 22.31 -13.41
N LEU A 299 -71.74 21.56 -13.85
CA LEU A 299 -71.34 20.31 -13.15
C LEU A 299 -70.99 20.57 -11.68
N HIS A 300 -70.33 21.71 -11.42
CA HIS A 300 -70.01 22.18 -10.07
C HIS A 300 -71.24 22.61 -9.27
N SER A 301 -72.09 23.49 -9.80
CA SER A 301 -73.14 24.14 -9.02
C SER A 301 -74.36 23.25 -8.71
N VAL A 302 -74.47 22.09 -9.35
CA VAL A 302 -75.71 21.30 -9.38
C VAL A 302 -75.67 20.03 -8.54
N LYS A 303 -74.50 19.38 -8.45
CA LYS A 303 -74.30 18.18 -7.61
C LYS A 303 -72.99 18.17 -6.83
N GLY A 304 -72.29 19.31 -6.75
CA GLY A 304 -71.06 19.43 -5.96
C GLY A 304 -69.95 18.47 -6.42
N VAL A 305 -69.93 18.08 -7.70
CA VAL A 305 -68.85 17.25 -8.27
C VAL A 305 -67.56 18.06 -8.12
N PRO A 306 -66.59 17.61 -7.31
CA PRO A 306 -65.38 18.37 -7.08
C PRO A 306 -64.46 18.25 -8.30
N ALA A 307 -63.80 19.34 -8.67
CA ALA A 307 -62.74 19.34 -9.69
C ALA A 307 -61.46 18.82 -9.02
N VAL A 308 -61.45 17.51 -8.78
CA VAL A 308 -60.35 16.78 -8.16
C VAL A 308 -59.99 15.59 -9.04
N PRO A 309 -58.69 15.22 -9.10
CA PRO A 309 -58.22 14.12 -9.94
C PRO A 309 -58.93 12.78 -9.66
N ARG A 310 -59.39 12.56 -8.41
CA ARG A 310 -60.03 11.32 -7.95
C ARG A 310 -60.94 11.59 -6.75
N CYS A 311 -62.13 11.01 -6.73
CA CYS A 311 -62.99 10.96 -5.55
C CYS A 311 -63.95 9.75 -5.56
N GLN A 312 -64.61 9.49 -4.43
CA GLN A 312 -65.74 8.57 -4.36
C GLN A 312 -67.03 9.37 -4.41
N HIS A 313 -67.93 9.00 -5.33
CA HIS A 313 -69.23 9.64 -5.49
C HIS A 313 -70.31 8.87 -4.76
N SER A 314 -71.39 9.56 -4.37
CA SER A 314 -72.61 8.88 -3.93
C SER A 314 -73.24 8.04 -5.05
N GLU A 315 -74.12 7.11 -4.69
CA GLU A 315 -74.84 6.29 -5.67
C GLU A 315 -75.71 7.14 -6.60
N GLU A 316 -76.32 8.21 -6.09
CA GLU A 316 -77.12 9.16 -6.86
C GLU A 316 -76.30 9.97 -7.87
N THR A 317 -75.10 10.41 -7.48
CA THR A 317 -74.18 11.10 -8.40
C THR A 317 -73.64 10.12 -9.43
N SER A 318 -73.33 8.87 -9.05
CA SER A 318 -72.90 7.82 -9.98
C SER A 318 -73.97 7.48 -11.04
N LYS A 319 -75.24 7.39 -10.63
CA LYS A 319 -76.39 7.23 -11.56
C LYS A 319 -76.55 8.44 -12.48
N TRP A 320 -76.41 9.66 -11.95
CA TRP A 320 -76.46 10.89 -12.76
C TRP A 320 -75.29 11.00 -13.76
N ILE A 321 -74.07 10.55 -13.42
CA ILE A 321 -72.93 10.47 -14.37
C ILE A 321 -73.29 9.54 -15.54
N GLN A 322 -73.96 8.42 -15.28
CA GLN A 322 -74.43 7.51 -16.32
C GLN A 322 -75.50 8.17 -17.22
N THR A 323 -76.43 8.94 -16.65
CA THR A 323 -77.42 9.74 -17.43
C THR A 323 -76.75 10.85 -18.23
N PHE A 324 -75.75 11.54 -17.67
CA PHE A 324 -74.98 12.58 -18.35
C PHE A 324 -74.30 12.03 -19.62
N TRP A 325 -73.59 10.90 -19.51
CA TRP A 325 -72.95 10.27 -20.68
C TRP A 325 -73.96 9.73 -21.70
N ALA A 326 -75.17 9.34 -21.29
CA ALA A 326 -76.24 8.94 -22.21
C ALA A 326 -76.84 10.13 -22.98
N CYS A 327 -76.96 11.31 -22.36
CA CYS A 327 -77.51 12.52 -22.98
C CYS A 327 -76.45 13.40 -23.68
N TYR A 328 -75.15 13.12 -23.49
CA TYR A 328 -74.03 13.94 -23.96
C TYR A 328 -74.10 14.30 -25.46
N ASN A 329 -74.39 13.33 -26.33
CA ASN A 329 -74.48 13.55 -27.79
C ASN A 329 -75.71 14.38 -28.24
N SER A 330 -76.63 14.70 -27.33
CA SER A 330 -77.89 15.43 -27.62
C SER A 330 -77.87 16.89 -27.14
N LEU A 331 -76.73 17.37 -26.62
CA LEU A 331 -76.53 18.78 -26.25
C LEU A 331 -76.29 19.63 -27.50
N PRO A 332 -76.71 20.92 -27.51
CA PRO A 332 -76.50 21.80 -28.68
C PRO A 332 -75.02 22.10 -28.96
N ASP A 333 -74.19 22.07 -27.92
CA ASP A 333 -72.72 22.13 -28.00
C ASP A 333 -72.13 21.24 -26.88
N PRO A 334 -71.77 19.97 -27.15
CA PRO A 334 -71.28 19.05 -26.12
C PRO A 334 -69.84 19.39 -25.69
N PRO A 335 -69.53 19.46 -24.37
CA PRO A 335 -68.23 19.89 -23.88
C PRO A 335 -67.10 18.95 -24.28
N SER A 336 -66.10 19.47 -25.01
CA SER A 336 -64.91 18.71 -25.42
C SER A 336 -64.18 18.02 -24.26
N ALA A 337 -63.43 16.95 -24.57
CA ALA A 337 -62.61 16.18 -23.62
C ALA A 337 -61.79 17.04 -22.65
N LYS A 338 -61.26 18.16 -23.16
CA LYS A 338 -60.41 19.12 -22.45
C LYS A 338 -61.16 19.98 -21.43
N LEU A 339 -62.45 20.25 -21.64
CA LEU A 339 -63.28 20.99 -20.69
C LEU A 339 -63.71 20.11 -19.50
N LEU A 340 -63.77 18.79 -19.71
CA LEU A 340 -64.06 17.79 -18.68
C LEU A 340 -62.80 17.26 -17.98
N GLU A 341 -61.62 17.86 -18.22
CA GLU A 341 -60.34 17.23 -17.88
C GLU A 341 -60.11 17.06 -16.38
N ASP A 342 -60.50 18.03 -15.56
CA ASP A 342 -60.30 18.03 -14.11
C ASP A 342 -61.41 17.31 -13.31
N TYR A 343 -62.48 16.82 -13.97
CA TYR A 343 -63.66 16.28 -13.29
C TYR A 343 -63.65 14.75 -13.21
N PRO A 344 -63.87 14.14 -12.02
CA PRO A 344 -63.86 12.69 -11.83
C PRO A 344 -65.16 12.06 -12.34
N LEU A 345 -65.26 11.91 -13.66
CA LEU A 345 -66.44 11.41 -14.38
C LEU A 345 -66.24 10.03 -15.02
N ILE A 346 -65.04 9.45 -14.91
CA ILE A 346 -64.70 8.11 -15.41
C ILE A 346 -64.65 7.15 -14.24
N ARG A 347 -65.28 5.98 -14.38
CA ARG A 347 -65.35 4.97 -13.32
C ARG A 347 -64.11 4.07 -13.30
N ALA A 348 -63.55 3.85 -12.12
CA ALA A 348 -62.49 2.87 -11.88
C ALA A 348 -63.06 1.54 -11.35
N HIS A 349 -62.21 0.52 -11.24
CA HIS A 349 -62.50 -0.73 -10.52
C HIS A 349 -62.61 -0.47 -9.01
N GLY A 350 -63.80 -0.09 -8.56
CA GLY A 350 -64.12 0.20 -7.15
C GLY A 350 -65.31 1.16 -7.01
N GLN A 351 -65.29 1.98 -5.96
CA GLN A 351 -66.19 3.14 -5.78
C GLN A 351 -65.58 4.44 -6.36
N ASP A 352 -64.32 4.41 -6.75
CA ASP A 352 -63.57 5.57 -7.19
C ASP A 352 -63.93 5.99 -8.61
N HIS A 353 -64.00 7.30 -8.80
CA HIS A 353 -64.06 7.95 -10.09
C HIS A 353 -62.84 8.86 -10.26
N VAL A 354 -62.35 8.97 -11.50
CA VAL A 354 -61.11 9.66 -11.87
C VAL A 354 -61.33 10.60 -13.04
N SER A 355 -60.51 11.65 -13.12
CA SER A 355 -60.63 12.67 -14.15
C SER A 355 -59.85 12.34 -15.43
N ILE A 356 -60.28 12.88 -16.57
CA ILE A 356 -59.61 12.64 -17.87
C ILE A 356 -58.14 13.08 -17.82
N LYS A 357 -57.84 14.20 -17.15
CA LYS A 357 -56.48 14.69 -16.91
C LYS A 357 -55.68 13.75 -16.03
N PHE A 358 -56.26 13.25 -14.93
CA PHE A 358 -55.60 12.27 -14.08
C PHE A 358 -55.28 10.97 -14.85
N CYS A 359 -56.14 10.60 -15.81
CA CYS A 359 -55.85 9.52 -16.76
C CYS A 359 -54.71 9.85 -17.73
N GLN A 360 -54.67 11.07 -18.29
CA GLN A 360 -53.64 11.52 -19.23
C GLN A 360 -52.27 11.79 -18.58
N GLU A 361 -52.25 12.18 -17.31
CA GLU A 361 -51.04 12.31 -16.48
C GLU A 361 -50.34 10.97 -16.22
N GLY A 362 -50.92 9.84 -16.68
CA GLY A 362 -50.35 8.51 -16.53
C GLY A 362 -50.39 7.99 -15.09
N LYS A 363 -51.25 8.56 -14.24
CA LYS A 363 -51.43 8.17 -12.82
C LYS A 363 -52.52 7.12 -12.59
N VAL A 364 -53.19 6.70 -13.67
CA VAL A 364 -54.15 5.58 -13.70
C VAL A 364 -53.57 4.47 -14.55
N LEU A 365 -54.05 3.25 -14.33
CA LEU A 365 -53.83 2.17 -15.29
C LEU A 365 -55.04 2.07 -16.24
N PRO A 366 -54.83 2.05 -17.57
CA PRO A 366 -55.89 1.70 -18.51
C PRO A 366 -56.45 0.30 -18.24
N ASP A 367 -57.66 0.03 -18.72
CA ASP A 367 -58.31 -1.28 -18.57
C ASP A 367 -57.42 -2.38 -19.18
N PRO A 368 -56.89 -3.33 -18.38
CA PRO A 368 -55.93 -4.33 -18.86
C PRO A 368 -56.57 -5.40 -19.76
N GLY A 369 -57.90 -5.45 -19.84
CA GLY A 369 -58.64 -6.42 -20.64
C GLY A 369 -58.52 -7.86 -20.13
N ALA A 370 -59.15 -8.78 -20.89
CA ALA A 370 -59.20 -10.20 -20.54
C ALA A 370 -57.81 -10.86 -20.70
N GLY A 371 -57.12 -11.08 -19.58
CA GLY A 371 -55.83 -11.77 -19.51
C GLY A 371 -54.88 -11.20 -18.46
N GLU A 372 -54.91 -9.89 -18.22
CA GLU A 372 -54.02 -9.20 -17.28
C GLU A 372 -54.71 -8.69 -15.99
N GLU A 373 -55.89 -9.25 -15.65
CA GLU A 373 -56.65 -8.92 -14.43
C GLU A 373 -55.84 -9.06 -13.12
N TRP A 374 -54.77 -9.88 -13.11
CA TRP A 374 -53.86 -10.04 -11.97
C TRP A 374 -53.15 -8.73 -11.57
N VAL A 375 -53.10 -7.74 -12.46
CA VAL A 375 -52.53 -6.41 -12.18
C VAL A 375 -53.44 -5.57 -11.29
N VAL A 376 -54.76 -5.73 -11.39
CA VAL A 376 -55.77 -4.95 -10.64
C VAL A 376 -55.56 -4.98 -9.11
N PRO A 377 -55.41 -6.14 -8.45
CA PRO A 377 -55.16 -6.17 -7.00
C PRO A 377 -53.81 -5.55 -6.61
N ILE A 378 -52.79 -5.58 -7.48
CA ILE A 378 -51.48 -4.97 -7.22
C ILE A 378 -51.58 -3.44 -7.29
N MET A 379 -52.27 -2.91 -8.31
CA MET A 379 -52.51 -1.47 -8.42
C MET A 379 -53.35 -0.95 -7.25
N ASN A 380 -54.37 -1.70 -6.83
CA ASN A 380 -55.18 -1.36 -5.65
C ASN A 380 -54.33 -1.30 -4.36
N SER A 381 -53.41 -2.25 -4.13
CA SER A 381 -52.45 -2.20 -3.00
C SER A 381 -51.53 -0.97 -3.04
N LEU A 382 -51.21 -0.44 -4.23
CA LEU A 382 -50.42 0.78 -4.42
C LEU A 382 -51.26 2.07 -4.38
N ASN A 383 -52.59 1.94 -4.26
CA ASN A 383 -53.55 3.02 -4.40
C ASN A 383 -53.55 3.67 -5.80
N ILE A 384 -53.23 2.91 -6.85
CA ILE A 384 -53.32 3.30 -8.26
C ILE A 384 -54.68 2.80 -8.81
N PRO A 385 -55.57 3.66 -9.30
CA PRO A 385 -56.87 3.23 -9.83
C PRO A 385 -56.74 2.65 -11.24
N VAL A 386 -57.48 1.56 -11.49
CA VAL A 386 -57.60 0.92 -12.82
C VAL A 386 -58.93 1.30 -13.45
N LEU A 387 -58.92 1.78 -14.69
CA LEU A 387 -60.13 2.20 -15.41
C LEU A 387 -61.05 1.02 -15.73
N ARG A 388 -62.37 1.24 -15.72
CA ARG A 388 -63.37 0.27 -16.15
C ARG A 388 -64.19 0.83 -17.31
N SER A 389 -63.99 0.29 -18.52
CA SER A 389 -64.75 0.67 -19.73
C SER A 389 -64.83 2.20 -19.96
N PRO A 390 -63.75 2.86 -20.43
CA PRO A 390 -63.70 4.30 -20.59
C PRO A 390 -64.72 4.84 -21.61
N PRO A 391 -65.23 6.07 -21.44
CA PRO A 391 -66.17 6.68 -22.38
C PRO A 391 -65.50 6.92 -23.76
N PRO A 392 -66.27 7.08 -24.86
CA PRO A 392 -65.73 7.23 -26.22
C PRO A 392 -64.71 8.37 -26.39
N VAL A 393 -64.78 9.36 -25.51
CA VAL A 393 -63.93 10.56 -25.43
C VAL A 393 -62.50 10.25 -24.93
N LEU A 394 -62.27 9.07 -24.33
CA LEU A 394 -60.96 8.65 -23.81
C LEU A 394 -60.58 7.25 -24.30
N GLN A 395 -59.69 7.19 -25.29
CA GLN A 395 -59.06 5.93 -25.72
C GLN A 395 -57.63 5.84 -25.16
N LEU A 396 -57.44 5.03 -24.13
CA LEU A 396 -56.12 4.71 -23.58
C LEU A 396 -55.88 3.20 -23.72
N PRO A 397 -54.94 2.76 -24.58
CA PRO A 397 -54.56 1.35 -24.64
C PRO A 397 -53.69 0.98 -23.44
N PHE A 398 -53.92 -0.20 -22.86
CA PHE A 398 -53.01 -0.78 -21.89
C PHE A 398 -51.71 -1.18 -22.61
N THR A 399 -50.60 -0.58 -22.20
CA THR A 399 -49.24 -0.79 -22.75
C THR A 399 -48.20 -0.83 -21.64
N PHE A 400 -47.04 -1.44 -21.91
CA PHE A 400 -45.90 -1.47 -20.99
C PHE A 400 -45.47 -0.05 -20.55
N THR A 401 -45.48 0.92 -21.46
CA THR A 401 -45.16 2.33 -21.16
C THR A 401 -46.22 2.99 -20.27
N SER A 402 -47.52 2.76 -20.51
CA SER A 402 -48.57 3.28 -19.60
C SER A 402 -48.50 2.66 -18.21
N PHE A 403 -48.13 1.38 -18.12
CA PHE A 403 -47.91 0.69 -16.85
C PHE A 403 -46.74 1.31 -16.06
N LEU A 404 -45.59 1.52 -16.71
CA LEU A 404 -44.42 2.13 -16.06
C LEU A 404 -44.69 3.58 -15.60
N LYS A 405 -45.46 4.36 -16.37
CA LYS A 405 -45.89 5.71 -15.98
C LYS A 405 -46.69 5.70 -14.67
N ALA A 406 -47.63 4.77 -14.53
CA ALA A 406 -48.46 4.65 -13.33
C ALA A 406 -47.66 4.31 -12.06
N ILE A 407 -46.66 3.42 -12.15
CA ILE A 407 -45.89 3.00 -10.97
C ILE A 407 -44.73 3.96 -10.62
N THR A 408 -44.19 4.71 -11.58
CA THR A 408 -42.98 5.56 -11.41
C THR A 408 -42.99 6.43 -10.14
N PRO A 409 -44.07 7.17 -9.79
CA PRO A 409 -44.10 8.00 -8.58
C PRO A 409 -43.88 7.19 -7.29
N HIS A 410 -44.40 5.97 -7.24
CA HIS A 410 -44.31 5.09 -6.06
C HIS A 410 -42.94 4.43 -5.90
N VAL A 411 -42.18 4.28 -7.00
CA VAL A 411 -40.78 3.82 -6.98
C VAL A 411 -39.89 4.89 -6.36
N LEU A 412 -40.03 6.13 -6.83
CA LEU A 412 -39.20 7.26 -6.38
C LEU A 412 -39.46 7.61 -4.91
N SER A 413 -40.63 7.27 -4.38
CA SER A 413 -40.99 7.45 -2.96
C SER A 413 -40.72 6.21 -2.08
N MET A 414 -39.99 5.20 -2.57
CA MET A 414 -39.66 3.93 -1.89
C MET A 414 -40.86 3.09 -1.36
N SER A 415 -42.10 3.43 -1.71
CA SER A 415 -43.31 2.91 -1.05
C SER A 415 -43.81 1.54 -1.55
N LEU A 416 -43.13 0.93 -2.53
CA LEU A 416 -43.54 -0.32 -3.17
C LEU A 416 -43.27 -1.56 -2.31
N THR A 417 -42.11 -1.65 -1.68
CA THR A 417 -41.70 -2.79 -0.86
C THR A 417 -42.43 -2.87 0.48
N GLU A 418 -43.00 -1.76 0.94
CA GLU A 418 -43.80 -1.70 2.16
C GLU A 418 -45.27 -2.10 1.94
N LYS A 419 -45.78 -1.95 0.71
CA LYS A 419 -47.22 -2.08 0.39
C LYS A 419 -47.59 -3.35 -0.38
N LEU A 420 -46.64 -3.97 -1.08
CA LEU A 420 -46.88 -5.20 -1.84
C LEU A 420 -46.49 -6.45 -1.06
N GLN A 421 -47.32 -7.49 -1.18
CA GLN A 421 -46.97 -8.81 -0.68
C GLN A 421 -45.82 -9.43 -1.51
N PRO A 422 -44.93 -10.26 -0.93
CA PRO A 422 -43.79 -10.83 -1.65
C PRO A 422 -44.17 -11.57 -2.94
N SER A 423 -45.31 -12.29 -2.94
CA SER A 423 -45.84 -13.00 -4.11
C SER A 423 -46.34 -12.05 -5.21
N GLN A 424 -46.91 -10.90 -4.85
CA GLN A 424 -47.30 -9.84 -5.80
C GLN A 424 -46.07 -9.19 -6.42
N LEU A 425 -45.05 -8.89 -5.60
CA LEU A 425 -43.80 -8.30 -6.07
C LEU A 425 -43.04 -9.25 -7.01
N GLN A 426 -43.00 -10.55 -6.70
CA GLN A 426 -42.36 -11.56 -7.55
C GLN A 426 -43.07 -11.71 -8.90
N ARG A 427 -44.41 -11.75 -8.91
CA ARG A 427 -45.21 -11.82 -10.15
C ARG A 427 -45.04 -10.56 -11.01
N LEU A 428 -45.03 -9.39 -10.38
CA LEU A 428 -44.74 -8.10 -11.02
C LEU A 428 -43.33 -8.08 -11.64
N ALA A 429 -42.31 -8.46 -10.86
CA ALA A 429 -40.92 -8.52 -11.32
C ALA A 429 -40.71 -9.56 -12.45
N GLN A 430 -41.49 -10.64 -12.48
CA GLN A 430 -41.48 -11.59 -13.60
C GLN A 430 -42.08 -10.97 -14.87
N TRP A 431 -43.27 -10.39 -14.80
CA TRP A 431 -43.93 -9.78 -15.97
C TRP A 431 -43.13 -8.60 -16.54
N ILE A 432 -42.58 -7.72 -15.68
CA ILE A 432 -41.72 -6.62 -16.15
C ILE A 432 -40.50 -7.19 -16.89
N ARG A 433 -39.85 -8.24 -16.38
CA ARG A 433 -38.70 -8.88 -17.05
C ARG A 433 -39.08 -9.57 -18.38
N THR A 434 -40.30 -10.06 -18.56
CA THR A 434 -40.74 -10.61 -19.85
C THR A 434 -41.06 -9.53 -20.89
N GLN A 435 -41.62 -8.40 -20.47
CA GLN A 435 -41.95 -7.29 -21.37
C GLN A 435 -40.76 -6.37 -21.67
N PHE A 436 -39.80 -6.27 -20.75
CA PHE A 436 -38.66 -5.35 -20.84
C PHE A 436 -37.83 -5.53 -22.14
N PRO A 437 -37.40 -6.74 -22.57
CA PRO A 437 -36.60 -6.89 -23.79
C PRO A 437 -37.34 -6.52 -25.07
N LEU A 438 -38.68 -6.64 -25.08
CA LEU A 438 -39.54 -6.38 -26.24
C LEU A 438 -39.78 -4.87 -26.44
N HIS A 439 -39.94 -4.12 -25.34
CA HIS A 439 -40.35 -2.70 -25.37
C HIS A 439 -39.23 -1.71 -25.02
N LEU A 440 -37.98 -2.17 -24.80
CA LEU A 440 -36.88 -1.31 -24.33
C LEU A 440 -36.56 -0.12 -25.26
N THR A 441 -36.74 -0.30 -26.57
CA THR A 441 -36.54 0.77 -27.58
C THR A 441 -37.62 1.84 -27.55
N GLU A 442 -38.80 1.53 -27.02
CA GLU A 442 -39.97 2.43 -26.97
C GLU A 442 -39.94 3.35 -25.74
N VAL A 443 -39.21 2.96 -24.69
CA VAL A 443 -39.03 3.76 -23.46
C VAL A 443 -38.00 4.87 -23.68
N SER A 444 -38.44 5.97 -24.28
CA SER A 444 -37.63 7.17 -24.57
C SER A 444 -37.39 8.06 -23.34
N GLU A 445 -38.37 8.17 -22.44
CA GLU A 445 -38.35 9.04 -21.26
C GLU A 445 -37.32 8.60 -20.21
N THR A 446 -36.51 9.54 -19.73
CA THR A 446 -35.47 9.31 -18.71
C THR A 446 -36.06 8.88 -17.36
N SER A 447 -37.15 9.51 -16.92
CA SER A 447 -37.88 9.17 -15.70
C SER A 447 -38.29 7.70 -15.63
N LEU A 448 -38.76 7.13 -16.75
CA LEU A 448 -39.15 5.72 -16.84
C LEU A 448 -37.93 4.78 -16.81
N ARG A 449 -36.80 5.20 -17.38
CA ARG A 449 -35.53 4.45 -17.29
C ARG A 449 -34.97 4.47 -15.87
N ASP A 450 -35.13 5.57 -15.15
CA ASP A 450 -34.69 5.69 -13.76
C ASP A 450 -35.62 4.88 -12.82
N CYS A 451 -36.93 4.91 -13.06
CA CYS A 451 -37.90 3.99 -12.46
C CYS A 451 -37.48 2.51 -12.61
N LEU A 452 -37.19 2.07 -13.85
CA LEU A 452 -36.72 0.71 -14.13
C LEU A 452 -35.39 0.33 -13.43
N ARG A 453 -34.54 1.31 -13.10
CA ARG A 453 -33.30 1.06 -12.33
C ARG A 453 -33.52 1.03 -10.82
N SER A 454 -34.54 1.73 -10.32
CA SER A 454 -34.87 1.80 -8.89
C SER A 454 -35.86 0.72 -8.44
N LEU A 455 -36.52 0.02 -9.35
CA LEU A 455 -37.42 -1.10 -9.05
C LEU A 455 -36.64 -2.38 -8.65
N PRO A 456 -37.06 -3.08 -7.56
CA PRO A 456 -36.52 -4.40 -7.20
C PRO A 456 -37.05 -5.49 -8.14
N LEU A 457 -36.47 -5.58 -9.35
CA LEU A 457 -36.88 -6.51 -10.41
C LEU A 457 -35.96 -7.71 -10.56
N TRP A 458 -34.70 -7.55 -10.17
CA TRP A 458 -33.61 -8.39 -10.65
C TRP A 458 -33.24 -9.44 -9.61
N PRO A 459 -33.21 -10.73 -9.99
CA PRO A 459 -32.73 -11.79 -9.11
C PRO A 459 -31.29 -11.52 -8.70
N SER A 460 -31.07 -11.44 -7.41
CA SER A 460 -29.75 -11.20 -6.82
C SER A 460 -29.52 -12.15 -5.66
N ARG A 461 -28.25 -12.40 -5.34
CA ARG A 461 -27.85 -13.21 -4.19
C ARG A 461 -26.95 -12.41 -3.27
N LYS A 462 -27.21 -12.50 -1.97
CA LYS A 462 -26.32 -12.00 -0.91
C LYS A 462 -26.26 -13.02 0.21
N GLY A 463 -25.07 -13.55 0.50
CA GLY A 463 -24.87 -14.57 1.54
C GLY A 463 -25.76 -15.81 1.38
N GLY A 464 -25.97 -16.28 0.14
CA GLY A 464 -26.84 -17.43 -0.18
C GLY A 464 -28.34 -17.12 -0.32
N TYR A 465 -28.85 -16.02 0.24
CA TYR A 465 -30.26 -15.64 0.12
C TYR A 465 -30.57 -15.05 -1.25
N GLN A 466 -31.66 -15.48 -1.88
CA GLN A 466 -32.22 -14.86 -3.08
C GLN A 466 -33.05 -13.62 -2.70
N LEU A 467 -32.75 -12.49 -3.33
CA LEU A 467 -33.42 -11.20 -3.13
C LEU A 467 -33.71 -10.55 -4.48
N LEU A 468 -34.82 -9.84 -4.60
CA LEU A 468 -35.07 -8.95 -5.73
C LEU A 468 -34.58 -7.55 -5.37
N LEU A 469 -33.67 -6.97 -6.17
CA LEU A 469 -33.06 -5.67 -5.85
C LEU A 469 -33.01 -4.70 -7.05
N PRO A 470 -32.90 -3.38 -6.77
CA PRO A 470 -32.77 -2.34 -7.80
C PRO A 470 -31.49 -2.47 -8.62
N ALA A 471 -31.55 -2.28 -9.94
CA ALA A 471 -30.36 -2.27 -10.81
C ALA A 471 -29.35 -1.15 -10.49
N ASN A 472 -29.67 -0.22 -9.59
CA ASN A 472 -28.71 0.75 -9.06
C ASN A 472 -27.82 0.19 -7.93
N GLU A 473 -28.26 -0.87 -7.25
CA GLU A 473 -27.57 -1.49 -6.10
C GLU A 473 -26.85 -2.81 -6.46
N LEU A 474 -27.15 -3.36 -7.63
CA LEU A 474 -26.55 -4.62 -8.11
C LEU A 474 -25.12 -4.46 -8.58
N ARG A 475 -24.33 -5.51 -8.34
CA ARG A 475 -23.09 -5.77 -9.07
C ARG A 475 -23.24 -7.05 -9.90
N MET A 476 -23.03 -6.94 -11.21
CA MET A 476 -23.21 -8.02 -12.16
C MET A 476 -21.90 -8.80 -12.35
N LEU A 477 -21.99 -10.12 -12.34
CA LEU A 477 -20.88 -11.02 -12.61
C LEU A 477 -20.43 -10.98 -14.08
N PRO A 478 -19.19 -11.40 -14.39
CA PRO A 478 -18.76 -11.74 -15.75
C PRO A 478 -19.62 -12.86 -16.36
N ALA A 479 -19.71 -12.91 -17.70
CA ALA A 479 -20.54 -13.86 -18.43
C ALA A 479 -20.25 -15.34 -18.11
N ASP A 480 -18.98 -15.66 -17.83
CA ASP A 480 -18.51 -17.04 -17.64
C ASP A 480 -18.50 -17.49 -16.16
N VAL A 481 -19.06 -16.69 -15.24
CA VAL A 481 -19.09 -16.96 -13.79
C VAL A 481 -20.52 -17.30 -13.31
N PRO A 482 -20.82 -18.57 -12.99
CA PRO A 482 -22.14 -18.97 -12.48
C PRO A 482 -22.46 -18.33 -11.11
N ILE A 483 -23.68 -17.79 -10.96
CA ILE A 483 -24.10 -17.10 -9.73
C ILE A 483 -24.27 -18.07 -8.55
N GLU A 484 -24.64 -19.32 -8.79
CA GLU A 484 -24.75 -20.40 -7.79
C GLU A 484 -23.42 -20.66 -7.09
N ILE A 485 -22.32 -20.58 -7.85
CA ILE A 485 -20.94 -20.80 -7.37
C ILE A 485 -20.43 -19.53 -6.70
N ALA A 486 -20.52 -18.38 -7.38
CA ALA A 486 -19.99 -17.12 -6.88
C ALA A 486 -20.69 -16.64 -5.59
N SER A 487 -21.99 -16.93 -5.41
CA SER A 487 -22.76 -16.50 -4.23
C SER A 487 -22.35 -17.16 -2.91
N LYS A 488 -21.62 -18.28 -2.96
CA LYS A 488 -21.02 -18.94 -1.79
C LYS A 488 -19.84 -18.12 -1.24
N PHE A 489 -19.01 -17.56 -2.13
CA PHE A 489 -17.75 -16.89 -1.79
C PHE A 489 -17.84 -15.35 -1.76
N LEU A 490 -18.84 -14.74 -2.40
CA LEU A 490 -19.06 -13.29 -2.46
C LEU A 490 -20.15 -12.84 -1.47
N CYS A 491 -20.04 -13.23 -0.19
CA CYS A 491 -21.12 -13.04 0.78
C CYS A 491 -21.34 -11.58 1.25
N GLN A 492 -20.35 -10.70 1.11
CA GLN A 492 -20.44 -9.30 1.55
C GLN A 492 -21.08 -8.34 0.53
N ILE A 493 -21.01 -8.67 -0.76
CA ILE A 493 -21.59 -7.87 -1.85
C ILE A 493 -22.86 -8.55 -2.38
N THR A 494 -23.81 -7.77 -2.89
CA THR A 494 -24.96 -8.33 -3.60
C THR A 494 -24.63 -8.52 -5.07
N ILE A 495 -24.72 -9.75 -5.55
CA ILE A 495 -24.39 -10.10 -6.93
C ILE A 495 -25.63 -10.49 -7.74
N THR A 496 -25.58 -10.25 -9.05
CA THR A 496 -26.54 -10.75 -10.04
C THR A 496 -25.80 -11.48 -11.17
N GLU A 497 -26.50 -12.41 -11.81
CA GLU A 497 -26.02 -13.12 -12.99
C GLU A 497 -25.82 -12.15 -14.16
N TYR A 498 -24.92 -12.52 -15.09
CA TYR A 498 -24.68 -11.74 -16.30
C TYR A 498 -25.95 -11.63 -17.15
N SER A 499 -26.38 -10.39 -17.43
CA SER A 499 -27.56 -10.12 -18.24
C SER A 499 -27.32 -8.99 -19.24
N LEU A 500 -27.53 -9.30 -20.52
CA LEU A 500 -27.51 -8.32 -21.61
C LEU A 500 -28.54 -7.20 -21.39
N ASP A 501 -29.66 -7.50 -20.72
CA ASP A 501 -30.74 -6.55 -20.46
C ASP A 501 -30.35 -5.52 -19.38
N LEU A 502 -29.61 -5.93 -18.34
CA LEU A 502 -29.00 -5.01 -17.37
C LEU A 502 -27.96 -4.09 -18.03
N ILE A 503 -27.09 -4.65 -18.89
CA ILE A 503 -26.11 -3.86 -19.66
C ILE A 503 -26.81 -2.81 -20.52
N ARG A 504 -27.90 -3.19 -21.22
CA ARG A 504 -28.71 -2.26 -22.02
C ARG A 504 -29.33 -1.17 -21.12
N LEU A 505 -29.90 -1.52 -19.97
CA LEU A 505 -30.50 -0.56 -19.02
C LEU A 505 -29.50 0.49 -18.49
N TRP A 506 -28.25 0.08 -18.21
CA TRP A 506 -27.19 0.99 -17.78
C TRP A 506 -26.61 1.82 -18.95
N THR A 507 -26.46 1.24 -20.14
CA THR A 507 -25.87 1.93 -21.30
C THR A 507 -26.82 2.87 -22.05
N LEU A 508 -28.14 2.72 -21.90
CA LEU A 508 -29.16 3.65 -22.40
C LEU A 508 -29.22 4.99 -21.64
N ALA A 509 -28.52 5.09 -20.50
CA ALA A 509 -28.46 6.29 -19.67
C ALA A 509 -27.44 7.34 -20.16
N THR A 510 -26.50 6.96 -21.04
CA THR A 510 -25.28 7.74 -21.27
C THR A 510 -24.94 7.94 -22.74
N ASN A 511 -24.47 9.14 -23.06
CA ASN A 511 -23.86 9.46 -24.36
C ASN A 511 -22.72 8.47 -24.67
N LYS A 512 -22.44 8.21 -25.97
CA LYS A 512 -21.45 7.21 -26.41
C LYS A 512 -20.09 7.28 -25.69
N LYS A 513 -19.62 8.48 -25.32
CA LYS A 513 -18.36 8.71 -24.58
C LYS A 513 -18.40 8.27 -23.09
N CYS A 514 -19.58 8.18 -22.47
CA CYS A 514 -19.75 7.94 -21.03
C CYS A 514 -20.22 6.51 -20.69
N ARG A 515 -20.44 5.63 -21.68
CA ARG A 515 -20.88 4.24 -21.46
C ARG A 515 -19.97 3.46 -20.51
N ASN A 516 -18.66 3.62 -20.64
CA ASN A 516 -17.68 2.95 -19.78
C ASN A 516 -17.68 3.50 -18.34
N ALA A 517 -18.15 4.73 -18.12
CA ALA A 517 -18.33 5.29 -16.78
C ALA A 517 -19.63 4.79 -16.12
N ALA A 518 -20.70 4.56 -16.88
CA ALA A 518 -21.95 3.99 -16.36
C ALA A 518 -21.83 2.52 -15.90
N LEU A 519 -20.88 1.77 -16.48
CA LEU A 519 -20.62 0.37 -16.14
C LEU A 519 -19.56 0.20 -15.03
N ARG A 520 -18.70 1.21 -14.79
CA ARG A 520 -17.65 1.18 -13.76
C ARG A 520 -18.24 0.92 -12.38
N GLY A 521 -17.75 -0.10 -11.68
CA GLY A 521 -18.22 -0.50 -10.35
C GLY A 521 -19.57 -1.23 -10.32
N ARG A 522 -20.25 -1.39 -11.46
CA ARG A 522 -21.53 -2.13 -11.60
C ARG A 522 -21.36 -3.45 -12.33
N ALA A 523 -20.61 -3.48 -13.42
CA ALA A 523 -20.12 -4.73 -13.99
C ALA A 523 -18.79 -5.08 -13.31
N LEU A 524 -18.74 -6.21 -12.60
CA LEU A 524 -17.52 -6.68 -11.94
C LEU A 524 -16.56 -7.20 -13.01
N SER A 525 -15.33 -6.68 -13.04
CA SER A 525 -14.21 -7.34 -13.70
C SER A 525 -13.79 -8.58 -12.90
N ALA A 526 -13.03 -9.50 -13.50
CA ALA A 526 -12.49 -10.65 -12.76
C ALA A 526 -11.52 -10.22 -11.62
N SER A 527 -10.89 -9.05 -11.73
CA SER A 527 -10.19 -8.40 -10.62
C SER A 527 -11.13 -7.94 -9.50
N ASP A 528 -12.27 -7.30 -9.82
CA ASP A 528 -13.22 -6.86 -8.79
C ASP A 528 -13.89 -8.05 -8.08
N VAL A 529 -14.11 -9.16 -8.79
CA VAL A 529 -14.54 -10.43 -8.17
C VAL A 529 -13.49 -10.88 -7.16
N SER A 530 -12.21 -10.91 -7.55
CA SER A 530 -11.10 -11.37 -6.70
C SER A 530 -10.96 -10.53 -5.42
N ASP A 531 -11.09 -9.21 -5.51
CA ASP A 531 -10.97 -8.28 -4.37
C ASP A 531 -12.16 -8.39 -3.37
N HIS A 532 -13.27 -9.03 -3.76
CA HIS A 532 -14.46 -9.24 -2.93
C HIS A 532 -14.69 -10.69 -2.47
N LEU A 533 -13.78 -11.63 -2.80
CA LEU A 533 -13.86 -13.02 -2.33
C LEU A 533 -13.59 -13.12 -0.83
N VAL A 534 -14.60 -13.55 -0.08
CA VAL A 534 -14.47 -13.94 1.32
C VAL A 534 -14.26 -15.45 1.36
N LEU A 535 -13.00 -15.86 1.53
CA LEU A 535 -12.60 -17.26 1.53
C LEU A 535 -12.20 -17.70 2.94
N ARG A 536 -12.72 -18.84 3.37
CA ARG A 536 -12.20 -19.56 4.55
C ARG A 536 -10.91 -20.28 4.16
N SER A 537 -9.94 -20.31 5.07
CA SER A 537 -8.69 -21.03 4.90
C SER A 537 -8.39 -21.76 6.22
N PRO A 538 -8.43 -23.10 6.27
CA PRO A 538 -8.65 -24.03 5.15
C PRO A 538 -10.06 -23.92 4.51
N LEU A 539 -10.15 -24.29 3.24
CA LEU A 539 -11.40 -24.53 2.52
C LEU A 539 -12.06 -25.83 3.01
N GLU A 540 -13.40 -25.88 3.05
CA GLU A 540 -14.11 -27.14 3.26
C GLU A 540 -14.11 -27.99 1.96
N TYR A 541 -14.01 -29.32 2.07
CA TYR A 541 -13.85 -30.21 0.90
C TYR A 541 -15.07 -30.19 -0.05
N ASN A 542 -16.26 -29.92 0.49
CA ASN A 542 -17.51 -29.69 -0.26
C ASN A 542 -17.47 -28.41 -1.12
N GLU A 543 -16.71 -27.38 -0.74
CA GLU A 543 -16.58 -26.09 -1.45
C GLU A 543 -15.50 -26.15 -2.55
N LEU A 544 -14.60 -27.14 -2.52
CA LEU A 544 -13.44 -27.24 -3.42
C LEU A 544 -13.84 -27.29 -4.91
N GLY A 545 -14.88 -28.05 -5.27
CA GLY A 545 -15.34 -28.17 -6.66
C GLY A 545 -15.91 -26.88 -7.24
N ASP A 546 -16.66 -26.14 -6.41
CA ASP A 546 -17.15 -24.80 -6.74
C ASP A 546 -15.98 -23.84 -6.92
N TYR A 547 -14.99 -23.88 -6.02
CA TYR A 547 -13.82 -23.00 -6.07
C TYR A 547 -12.89 -23.29 -7.26
N ILE A 548 -12.71 -24.56 -7.66
CA ILE A 548 -11.98 -24.94 -8.89
C ILE A 548 -12.64 -24.34 -10.13
N THR A 549 -13.97 -24.36 -10.19
CA THR A 549 -14.73 -23.79 -11.31
C THR A 549 -14.50 -22.28 -11.39
N LEU A 550 -14.51 -21.60 -10.23
CA LEU A 550 -14.20 -20.18 -10.13
C LEU A 550 -12.75 -19.86 -10.56
N ILE A 551 -11.75 -20.64 -10.12
CA ILE A 551 -10.35 -20.49 -10.56
C ILE A 551 -10.24 -20.64 -12.07
N ARG A 552 -10.87 -21.67 -12.66
CA ARG A 552 -10.81 -21.95 -14.11
C ARG A 552 -11.33 -20.77 -14.93
N THR A 553 -12.44 -20.15 -14.52
CA THR A 553 -12.94 -18.93 -15.18
C THR A 553 -12.01 -17.73 -14.98
N CYS A 554 -11.53 -17.49 -13.76
CA CYS A 554 -10.69 -16.33 -13.48
C CYS A 554 -9.29 -16.39 -14.12
N LEU A 555 -8.74 -17.59 -14.37
CA LEU A 555 -7.48 -17.78 -15.10
C LEU A 555 -7.51 -17.22 -16.52
N VAL A 556 -8.69 -17.19 -17.16
CA VAL A 556 -8.90 -16.65 -18.52
C VAL A 556 -9.10 -15.13 -18.50
N LEU A 557 -9.67 -14.59 -17.42
CA LEU A 557 -10.23 -13.22 -17.39
C LEU A 557 -9.46 -12.20 -16.52
N SER A 558 -8.49 -12.64 -15.70
CA SER A 558 -7.78 -11.77 -14.73
C SER A 558 -6.25 -11.82 -14.87
N ASP A 559 -5.60 -10.68 -14.76
CA ASP A 559 -4.14 -10.58 -14.59
C ASP A 559 -3.68 -10.58 -13.13
N ARG A 560 -4.59 -10.44 -12.15
CA ARG A 560 -4.25 -10.58 -10.74
C ARG A 560 -4.27 -12.06 -10.31
N MET A 561 -3.26 -12.44 -9.53
CA MET A 561 -3.14 -13.77 -8.94
C MET A 561 -4.21 -14.02 -7.86
N LEU A 562 -5.01 -15.05 -8.07
CA LEU A 562 -5.83 -15.66 -7.03
C LEU A 562 -4.99 -16.56 -6.12
N LYS A 563 -5.43 -16.75 -4.88
CA LYS A 563 -4.91 -17.81 -4.02
C LYS A 563 -5.47 -19.16 -4.50
N VAL A 564 -4.70 -20.22 -4.39
CA VAL A 564 -5.12 -21.59 -4.76
C VAL A 564 -4.91 -22.52 -3.57
N PRO A 565 -5.72 -23.58 -3.42
CA PRO A 565 -5.57 -24.50 -2.30
C PRO A 565 -4.33 -25.38 -2.50
N ASP A 566 -3.52 -25.50 -1.45
CA ASP A 566 -2.54 -26.56 -1.31
C ASP A 566 -3.23 -27.92 -1.03
N GLY A 567 -2.45 -28.99 -0.89
CA GLY A 567 -2.97 -30.31 -0.50
C GLY A 567 -3.61 -30.39 0.90
N ASN A 568 -3.44 -29.37 1.76
CA ASN A 568 -4.14 -29.22 3.04
C ASN A 568 -5.40 -28.34 2.93
N LEU A 569 -5.85 -28.00 1.71
CA LEU A 569 -6.95 -27.06 1.43
C LEU A 569 -6.68 -25.64 1.94
N THR A 570 -5.45 -25.28 2.26
CA THR A 570 -5.04 -23.94 2.71
C THR A 570 -4.81 -23.04 1.49
N LEU A 571 -5.37 -21.83 1.52
CA LEU A 571 -5.32 -20.90 0.40
C LEU A 571 -4.03 -20.07 0.40
N VAL A 572 -3.09 -20.45 -0.47
CA VAL A 572 -1.78 -19.82 -0.61
C VAL A 572 -1.64 -19.10 -1.96
N PRO A 573 -0.84 -18.03 -2.07
CA PRO A 573 -0.48 -17.43 -3.35
C PRO A 573 0.23 -18.45 -4.25
N VAL A 574 -0.11 -18.47 -5.54
CA VAL A 574 0.48 -19.43 -6.52
C VAL A 574 2.01 -19.37 -6.56
N ALA A 575 2.61 -18.20 -6.29
CA ALA A 575 4.05 -17.98 -6.28
C ALA A 575 4.82 -18.68 -5.16
N GLU A 576 4.13 -19.16 -4.11
CA GLU A 576 4.71 -19.93 -3.01
C GLU A 576 4.70 -21.45 -3.28
N LEU A 577 3.98 -21.89 -4.33
CA LEU A 577 3.79 -23.28 -4.72
C LEU A 577 4.64 -23.66 -5.93
N TYR A 578 4.94 -24.95 -6.02
CA TYR A 578 5.74 -25.54 -7.09
C TYR A 578 4.88 -26.37 -8.04
N ASP A 579 5.32 -26.48 -9.28
CA ASP A 579 4.72 -27.37 -10.28
C ASP A 579 5.17 -28.82 -10.04
N LYS A 580 4.22 -29.74 -9.77
CA LYS A 580 4.54 -31.14 -9.47
C LYS A 580 5.04 -31.91 -10.70
N SER A 581 4.80 -31.42 -11.92
CA SER A 581 5.30 -32.08 -13.14
C SER A 581 6.82 -31.97 -13.30
N ILE A 582 7.49 -31.10 -12.55
CA ILE A 582 8.95 -30.95 -12.56
C ILE A 582 9.57 -32.01 -11.62
N PRO A 583 10.38 -32.97 -12.13
CA PRO A 583 10.90 -34.08 -11.32
C PRO A 583 11.70 -33.63 -10.09
N LEU A 584 12.50 -32.56 -10.23
CA LEU A 584 13.29 -31.99 -9.12
C LEU A 584 12.40 -31.55 -7.95
N PHE A 585 11.34 -30.79 -8.23
CA PHE A 585 10.43 -30.29 -7.20
C PHE A 585 9.67 -31.45 -6.56
N SER A 586 9.14 -32.39 -7.37
CA SER A 586 8.43 -33.57 -6.86
C SER A 586 9.32 -34.47 -5.99
N ALA A 587 10.61 -34.60 -6.29
CA ALA A 587 11.56 -35.33 -5.46
C ALA A 587 11.90 -34.57 -4.17
N ALA A 588 12.17 -33.26 -4.27
CA ALA A 588 12.57 -32.43 -3.13
C ALA A 588 11.48 -32.29 -2.08
N PHE A 589 10.25 -31.96 -2.48
CA PHE A 589 9.17 -31.61 -1.54
C PHE A 589 8.22 -32.78 -1.22
N GLN A 590 8.59 -34.03 -1.49
CA GLN A 590 7.71 -35.20 -1.30
C GLN A 590 7.13 -35.34 0.12
N THR A 591 7.93 -35.08 1.17
CA THR A 591 7.49 -35.09 2.58
C THR A 591 6.53 -33.95 2.93
N ASN A 592 6.58 -32.86 2.17
CA ASN A 592 5.77 -31.66 2.33
C ASN A 592 4.78 -31.51 1.16
N GLU A 593 4.36 -32.61 0.53
CA GLU A 593 3.55 -32.56 -0.70
C GLU A 593 2.26 -31.75 -0.47
N ALA A 594 1.66 -31.90 0.71
CA ALA A 594 0.41 -31.24 1.05
C ALA A 594 0.53 -29.71 1.19
N SER A 595 1.72 -29.14 1.42
CA SER A 595 1.92 -27.68 1.60
C SER A 595 2.76 -26.99 0.53
N ARG A 596 3.39 -27.75 -0.38
CA ARG A 596 4.30 -27.21 -1.42
C ARG A 596 3.76 -27.31 -2.84
N PHE A 597 2.71 -28.09 -3.08
CA PHE A 597 2.06 -28.20 -4.39
C PHE A 597 0.59 -27.82 -4.31
N VAL A 598 0.04 -27.44 -5.46
CA VAL A 598 -1.41 -27.30 -5.63
C VAL A 598 -2.14 -28.62 -5.34
N HIS A 599 -3.33 -28.50 -4.74
CA HIS A 599 -4.22 -29.61 -4.41
C HIS A 599 -4.42 -30.56 -5.62
N PRO A 600 -4.46 -31.90 -5.44
CA PRO A 600 -4.64 -32.87 -6.52
C PRO A 600 -5.71 -32.50 -7.56
N SER A 601 -6.89 -32.07 -7.11
CA SER A 601 -8.03 -31.70 -7.97
C SER A 601 -7.85 -30.40 -8.77
N VAL A 602 -6.77 -29.63 -8.56
CA VAL A 602 -6.43 -28.39 -9.28
C VAL A 602 -5.26 -28.63 -10.26
N ARG A 603 -4.68 -29.85 -10.29
CA ARG A 603 -3.44 -30.14 -11.03
C ARG A 603 -3.59 -30.07 -12.54
N ASP A 604 -4.81 -30.18 -13.07
CA ASP A 604 -5.16 -29.94 -14.47
C ASP A 604 -4.92 -28.48 -14.91
N LEU A 605 -5.02 -27.52 -13.98
CA LEU A 605 -4.86 -26.09 -14.23
C LEU A 605 -3.40 -25.59 -14.13
N GLN A 606 -2.44 -26.46 -13.79
CA GLN A 606 -1.03 -26.06 -13.55
C GLN A 606 -0.41 -25.33 -14.74
N SER A 607 -0.70 -25.73 -15.97
CA SER A 607 -0.19 -25.08 -17.19
C SER A 607 -0.61 -23.60 -17.29
N GLY A 608 -1.87 -23.29 -16.96
CA GLY A 608 -2.37 -21.91 -16.87
C GLY A 608 -1.76 -21.14 -15.69
N LEU A 609 -1.61 -21.81 -14.54
CA LEU A 609 -1.03 -21.22 -13.32
C LEU A 609 0.45 -20.82 -13.48
N ARG A 610 1.21 -21.41 -14.41
CA ARG A 610 2.57 -20.96 -14.78
C ARG A 610 2.61 -19.50 -15.24
N SER A 611 1.59 -19.05 -15.99
CA SER A 611 1.48 -17.65 -16.43
C SER A 611 1.14 -16.68 -15.28
N LYS A 612 0.70 -17.22 -14.14
CA LYS A 612 0.31 -16.50 -12.92
C LYS A 612 1.24 -16.84 -11.75
N GLY A 613 2.51 -17.16 -12.03
CA GLY A 613 3.60 -17.22 -11.04
C GLY A 613 3.89 -18.57 -10.38
N LEU A 614 3.22 -19.67 -10.75
CA LEU A 614 3.58 -21.01 -10.26
C LEU A 614 5.06 -21.32 -10.53
N GLN A 615 5.80 -21.82 -9.54
CA GLN A 615 7.23 -22.10 -9.72
C GLN A 615 7.42 -23.35 -10.58
N TYR A 616 7.76 -23.17 -11.87
CA TYR A 616 8.02 -24.25 -12.84
C TYR A 616 9.44 -24.23 -13.44
N GLN A 617 10.10 -23.08 -13.46
CA GLN A 617 11.50 -22.98 -13.90
C GLN A 617 12.42 -23.26 -12.72
N VAL A 618 13.44 -24.11 -12.93
CA VAL A 618 14.48 -24.32 -11.93
C VAL A 618 15.54 -23.22 -12.07
N THR A 619 15.51 -22.30 -11.12
CA THR A 619 16.55 -21.28 -10.89
C THR A 619 17.39 -21.65 -9.67
N TYR A 620 18.53 -20.96 -9.45
CA TYR A 620 19.33 -21.09 -8.23
C TYR A 620 18.47 -21.03 -6.95
N GLN A 621 17.60 -20.02 -6.81
CA GLN A 621 16.78 -19.80 -5.62
C GLN A 621 15.78 -20.94 -5.37
N THR A 622 15.24 -21.53 -6.44
CA THR A 622 14.35 -22.70 -6.31
C THR A 622 15.14 -23.97 -5.99
N PHE A 623 16.35 -24.14 -6.54
CA PHE A 623 17.22 -25.28 -6.24
C PHE A 623 17.71 -25.24 -4.79
N GLU A 624 18.11 -24.07 -4.28
CA GLU A 624 18.49 -23.84 -2.89
C GLU A 624 17.36 -24.26 -1.92
N LYS A 625 16.10 -23.90 -2.22
CA LYS A 625 14.93 -24.35 -1.44
C LYS A 625 14.70 -25.87 -1.52
N CYS A 626 15.03 -26.52 -2.65
CA CYS A 626 14.99 -27.98 -2.77
C CYS A 626 16.08 -28.67 -1.94
N ALA A 627 17.31 -28.15 -1.97
CA ALA A 627 18.42 -28.64 -1.16
C ALA A 627 18.14 -28.48 0.34
N ALA A 628 17.60 -27.33 0.75
CA ALA A 628 17.16 -27.07 2.12
C ALA A 628 16.05 -28.03 2.58
N ALA A 629 15.08 -28.36 1.72
CA ALA A 629 14.02 -29.32 2.06
C ALA A 629 14.56 -30.74 2.34
N ILE A 630 15.48 -31.25 1.52
CA ILE A 630 16.15 -32.52 1.79
C ILE A 630 16.99 -32.45 3.06
N HIS A 631 17.72 -31.36 3.27
CA HIS A 631 18.52 -31.17 4.47
C HIS A 631 17.66 -31.26 5.75
N THR A 632 16.50 -30.60 5.77
CA THR A 632 15.54 -30.72 6.89
C THR A 632 14.96 -32.13 7.04
N ASP A 633 14.66 -32.83 5.95
CA ASP A 633 14.17 -34.22 6.00
C ASP A 633 15.23 -35.20 6.57
N VAL A 634 16.50 -34.99 6.21
CA VAL A 634 17.65 -35.75 6.73
C VAL A 634 17.80 -35.53 8.25
N GLU A 635 17.66 -34.29 8.73
CA GLU A 635 17.72 -33.99 10.17
C GLU A 635 16.54 -34.58 10.96
N ARG A 636 15.33 -34.54 10.40
CA ARG A 636 14.13 -35.10 11.02
C ARG A 636 14.02 -36.63 10.92
N SER A 637 14.93 -37.29 10.20
CA SER A 637 14.90 -38.73 9.91
C SER A 637 13.56 -39.20 9.29
N THR A 638 12.90 -38.33 8.53
CA THR A 638 11.54 -38.55 8.02
C THR A 638 11.52 -39.23 6.64
N GLY A 639 11.22 -40.52 6.64
CA GLY A 639 10.58 -41.21 5.50
C GLY A 639 11.47 -42.09 4.61
N GLY A 640 10.86 -43.16 4.08
CA GLY A 640 11.47 -44.07 3.10
C GLY A 640 11.67 -43.41 1.72
N ASN A 641 12.47 -44.05 0.87
CA ASN A 641 12.91 -43.57 -0.46
C ASN A 641 13.74 -42.27 -0.48
N LEU A 642 14.27 -41.82 0.67
CA LEU A 642 15.19 -40.65 0.71
C LEU A 642 16.39 -40.78 -0.24
N GLY A 643 16.93 -42.00 -0.42
CA GLY A 643 18.04 -42.27 -1.33
C GLY A 643 17.75 -42.02 -2.82
N THR A 644 16.53 -42.27 -3.31
CA THR A 644 16.17 -41.98 -4.71
C THR A 644 15.94 -40.48 -4.93
N ARG A 645 15.33 -39.81 -3.96
CA ARG A 645 15.13 -38.34 -3.97
C ARG A 645 16.46 -37.59 -4.03
N VAL A 646 17.43 -38.01 -3.22
CA VAL A 646 18.80 -37.49 -3.21
C VAL A 646 19.50 -37.70 -4.54
N ALA A 647 19.34 -38.87 -5.18
CA ALA A 647 19.92 -39.12 -6.50
C ALA A 647 19.42 -38.14 -7.57
N THR A 648 18.11 -37.85 -7.62
CA THR A 648 17.52 -36.87 -8.55
C THR A 648 18.07 -35.45 -8.34
N ILE A 649 18.29 -35.04 -7.08
CA ILE A 649 18.77 -33.69 -6.77
C ILE A 649 20.27 -33.55 -7.03
N TYR A 650 21.06 -34.59 -6.73
CA TYR A 650 22.48 -34.63 -7.08
C TYR A 650 22.70 -34.65 -8.61
N GLU A 651 21.85 -35.38 -9.35
CA GLU A 651 21.88 -35.35 -10.82
C GLU A 651 21.60 -33.96 -11.38
N TYR A 652 20.68 -33.20 -10.78
CA TYR A 652 20.47 -31.80 -11.18
C TYR A 652 21.65 -30.89 -10.81
N TYR A 653 22.21 -31.06 -9.61
CA TYR A 653 23.40 -30.35 -9.13
C TYR A 653 24.63 -30.56 -10.04
N GLU A 654 24.78 -31.76 -10.59
CA GLU A 654 25.87 -32.13 -11.48
C GLU A 654 25.64 -31.73 -12.94
N CYS A 655 24.46 -32.01 -13.48
CA CYS A 655 24.22 -31.89 -14.92
C CYS A 655 23.68 -30.52 -15.37
N GLN A 656 22.88 -29.83 -14.55
CA GLN A 656 22.16 -28.62 -14.97
C GLN A 656 22.50 -27.37 -14.15
N LEU A 657 22.85 -27.50 -12.87
CA LEU A 657 23.24 -26.35 -12.06
C LEU A 657 24.54 -25.63 -12.53
N PRO A 658 25.55 -26.29 -13.12
CA PRO A 658 26.78 -25.63 -13.60
C PRO A 658 26.54 -24.54 -14.65
N SER A 659 25.54 -24.69 -15.53
CA SER A 659 25.22 -23.70 -16.56
C SER A 659 24.44 -22.50 -16.00
N LEU A 660 23.79 -22.64 -14.84
CA LEU A 660 23.05 -21.57 -14.16
C LEU A 660 23.94 -20.72 -13.24
N ILE A 661 24.87 -21.35 -12.51
CA ILE A 661 25.74 -20.65 -11.54
C ILE A 661 27.07 -20.19 -12.18
N MET A 662 27.60 -20.96 -13.13
CA MET A 662 28.96 -20.77 -13.68
C MET A 662 29.99 -20.61 -12.53
N ARG A 663 30.98 -19.73 -12.68
CA ARG A 663 32.07 -19.52 -11.69
C ARG A 663 31.69 -18.63 -10.49
N ASN A 664 30.42 -18.57 -10.10
CA ASN A 664 29.99 -17.75 -8.97
C ASN A 664 30.19 -18.47 -7.63
N ASN A 665 31.38 -18.29 -7.04
CA ASN A 665 31.81 -18.97 -5.82
C ASN A 665 30.87 -18.76 -4.60
N SER A 666 30.18 -17.62 -4.47
CA SER A 666 29.30 -17.39 -3.31
C SER A 666 28.02 -18.24 -3.37
N LEU A 667 27.51 -18.51 -4.58
CA LEU A 667 26.35 -19.39 -4.82
C LEU A 667 26.71 -20.89 -4.75
N TRP A 668 27.99 -21.24 -4.87
CA TRP A 668 28.45 -22.59 -4.56
C TRP A 668 28.63 -22.77 -3.05
N ALA A 669 29.26 -21.80 -2.36
CA ALA A 669 29.53 -21.84 -0.93
C ALA A 669 28.27 -21.83 -0.04
N SER A 670 27.15 -21.27 -0.51
CA SER A 670 25.85 -21.38 0.16
C SER A 670 25.30 -22.81 0.17
N LEU A 671 25.61 -23.62 -0.85
CA LEU A 671 25.16 -25.01 -0.97
C LEU A 671 26.02 -26.00 -0.18
N ASP A 672 27.26 -25.64 0.13
CA ASP A 672 28.25 -26.49 0.80
C ASP A 672 27.84 -27.00 2.19
N ASN A 673 26.87 -26.36 2.84
CA ASN A 673 26.35 -26.73 4.16
C ASN A 673 25.06 -27.60 4.11
N PHE A 674 24.33 -27.63 3.00
CA PHE A 674 23.09 -28.41 2.91
C PHE A 674 23.38 -29.90 2.69
N ARG A 675 22.75 -30.77 3.48
CA ARG A 675 22.89 -32.23 3.33
C ARG A 675 21.95 -32.76 2.26
N PHE A 676 22.44 -32.89 1.02
CA PHE A 676 21.68 -33.43 -0.11
C PHE A 676 22.50 -34.36 -1.02
N VAL A 677 23.72 -34.74 -0.64
CA VAL A 677 24.59 -35.63 -1.44
C VAL A 677 24.81 -36.94 -0.70
N ARG A 678 24.61 -38.07 -1.40
CA ARG A 678 24.87 -39.40 -0.83
C ARG A 678 26.36 -39.74 -0.91
N ARG A 679 26.94 -40.19 0.21
CA ARG A 679 28.32 -40.68 0.24
C ARG A 679 28.40 -42.14 -0.19
N GLN A 680 29.60 -42.59 -0.54
CA GLN A 680 29.90 -44.01 -0.61
C GLN A 680 29.87 -44.63 0.81
N ALA A 681 29.43 -45.89 0.92
CA ALA A 681 29.33 -46.59 2.20
C ALA A 681 30.71 -46.80 2.84
N GLN A 682 31.67 -47.28 2.04
CA GLN A 682 33.09 -47.38 2.37
C GLN A 682 33.79 -46.02 2.14
N ARG A 683 34.68 -45.66 3.07
CA ARG A 683 35.42 -44.38 3.09
C ARG A 683 36.71 -44.40 2.28
N TYR A 684 37.35 -45.57 2.26
CA TYR A 684 38.63 -45.81 1.62
C TYR A 684 38.67 -47.29 1.22
N LEU A 685 39.14 -47.59 0.01
CA LEU A 685 39.16 -48.94 -0.55
C LEU A 685 40.55 -49.57 -0.62
N HIS A 686 41.60 -48.83 -0.26
CA HIS A 686 42.99 -49.21 -0.51
C HIS A 686 43.81 -49.53 0.76
N ALA A 687 43.18 -49.50 1.95
CA ALA A 687 43.80 -49.92 3.20
C ALA A 687 43.77 -51.44 3.39
N SER A 688 44.76 -51.97 4.10
CA SER A 688 44.84 -53.37 4.56
C SER A 688 44.04 -53.65 5.84
N TYR A 689 43.58 -52.60 6.53
CA TYR A 689 42.93 -52.62 7.84
C TYR A 689 41.52 -52.02 7.81
N ASP A 690 40.71 -52.27 8.86
CA ASP A 690 39.40 -51.63 8.97
C ASP A 690 39.55 -50.12 9.24
N VAL A 691 39.21 -49.34 8.22
CA VAL A 691 39.21 -47.88 8.22
C VAL A 691 38.06 -47.27 9.01
N GLY A 692 36.98 -48.02 9.24
CA GLY A 692 35.73 -47.51 9.81
C GLY A 692 35.90 -46.89 11.19
N GLN A 693 36.69 -47.54 12.06
CA GLN A 693 37.01 -47.09 13.42
C GLN A 693 37.82 -45.78 13.49
N TYR A 694 38.54 -45.42 12.42
CA TYR A 694 39.39 -44.23 12.35
C TYR A 694 38.71 -43.04 11.67
N CYS A 695 37.52 -43.24 11.09
CA CYS A 695 36.79 -42.21 10.37
C CYS A 695 35.90 -41.36 11.29
N SER A 696 35.89 -40.05 11.05
CA SER A 696 34.92 -39.13 11.63
C SER A 696 33.47 -39.57 11.29
N PRO A 697 32.55 -39.57 12.26
CA PRO A 697 31.19 -40.06 12.05
C PRO A 697 30.42 -39.09 11.15
N LEU A 698 30.01 -39.56 9.96
CA LEU A 698 29.14 -38.80 9.05
C LEU A 698 27.98 -39.69 8.56
N PRO A 699 26.75 -39.13 8.48
CA PRO A 699 25.56 -39.83 7.99
C PRO A 699 25.70 -40.33 6.53
N ASP A 700 24.73 -41.09 6.04
CA ASP A 700 24.70 -41.58 4.64
C ASP A 700 24.47 -40.44 3.63
N ILE A 701 23.77 -39.37 4.05
CA ILE A 701 23.54 -38.16 3.25
C ILE A 701 24.22 -36.98 3.96
N VAL A 702 25.18 -36.39 3.27
CA VAL A 702 26.10 -35.36 3.78
C VAL A 702 26.04 -34.12 2.89
N SER A 703 26.74 -33.06 3.28
CA SER A 703 26.88 -31.87 2.45
C SER A 703 28.08 -31.98 1.48
N PRO A 704 28.12 -31.20 0.38
CA PRO A 704 29.24 -31.21 -0.57
C PRO A 704 30.61 -30.96 0.07
N ALA A 705 30.69 -30.09 1.08
CA ALA A 705 31.94 -29.80 1.80
C ALA A 705 32.42 -30.97 2.69
N GLN A 706 31.54 -31.88 3.10
CA GLN A 706 31.91 -33.08 3.87
C GLN A 706 32.42 -34.22 2.97
N LEU A 707 32.51 -34.00 1.66
CA LEU A 707 32.98 -34.96 0.67
C LEU A 707 34.35 -34.58 0.11
N VAL A 708 35.04 -35.57 -0.44
CA VAL A 708 36.35 -35.46 -1.09
C VAL A 708 36.33 -36.13 -2.46
N ARG A 709 36.96 -35.48 -3.46
CA ARG A 709 37.16 -36.08 -4.79
C ARG A 709 38.17 -37.23 -4.70
N LYS A 710 38.05 -38.23 -5.57
CA LYS A 710 38.94 -39.40 -5.59
C LYS A 710 40.45 -39.04 -5.64
N ALA A 711 40.79 -37.93 -6.29
CA ALA A 711 42.18 -37.42 -6.36
C ALA A 711 42.78 -36.98 -5.01
N PHE A 712 41.97 -36.74 -3.97
CA PHE A 712 42.40 -36.35 -2.63
C PHE A 712 41.94 -37.34 -1.54
N GLU A 713 41.50 -38.54 -1.94
CA GLU A 713 41.03 -39.61 -1.04
C GLU A 713 42.08 -39.94 0.04
N ARG A 714 43.32 -40.18 -0.38
CA ARG A 714 44.46 -40.61 0.46
C ARG A 714 44.92 -39.62 1.52
N ILE A 715 44.52 -38.34 1.41
CA ILE A 715 44.96 -37.26 2.32
C ILE A 715 43.82 -36.74 3.23
N ALA A 716 42.62 -37.31 3.13
CA ALA A 716 41.45 -36.81 3.86
C ALA A 716 40.37 -37.86 4.20
N TRP A 717 40.55 -39.15 3.87
CA TRP A 717 39.50 -40.17 4.07
C TRP A 717 39.06 -40.36 5.53
N THR A 718 39.89 -40.02 6.51
CA THR A 718 39.48 -40.05 7.93
C THR A 718 38.55 -38.90 8.30
N GLN A 719 38.59 -37.77 7.58
CA GLN A 719 37.80 -36.57 7.88
C GLN A 719 36.57 -36.41 7.00
N ARG A 720 36.65 -36.83 5.72
CA ARG A 720 35.61 -36.63 4.70
C ARG A 720 35.15 -37.95 4.06
N GLY A 721 33.97 -37.92 3.44
CA GLY A 721 33.45 -39.05 2.66
C GLY A 721 33.78 -39.00 1.17
N LEU A 722 33.72 -40.16 0.50
CA LEU A 722 33.76 -40.20 -0.95
C LEU A 722 32.38 -39.94 -1.56
N PHE A 723 32.34 -39.21 -2.68
CA PHE A 723 31.15 -39.10 -3.51
C PHE A 723 30.74 -40.47 -4.05
N GLN A 724 29.45 -40.85 -3.90
CA GLN A 724 28.93 -42.10 -4.47
C GLN A 724 29.06 -42.15 -6.01
N ARG A 725 28.87 -41.00 -6.67
CA ARG A 725 29.17 -40.76 -8.08
C ARG A 725 30.07 -39.53 -8.15
N GLN A 726 31.29 -39.68 -8.67
CA GLN A 726 32.25 -38.56 -8.76
C GLN A 726 31.64 -37.40 -9.57
N PRO A 727 31.87 -36.14 -9.17
CA PRO A 727 31.31 -34.98 -9.86
C PRO A 727 31.93 -34.84 -11.26
N ALA A 728 31.08 -34.70 -12.28
CA ALA A 728 31.50 -34.48 -13.66
C ALA A 728 32.41 -33.25 -13.87
N ASP A 729 33.25 -33.31 -14.91
CA ASP A 729 34.30 -32.32 -15.19
C ASP A 729 33.77 -30.91 -15.40
N ASN A 730 32.55 -30.76 -15.93
CA ASN A 730 31.87 -29.47 -16.10
C ASN A 730 31.59 -28.78 -14.75
N LEU A 731 31.17 -29.53 -13.72
CA LEU A 731 30.94 -29.04 -12.37
C LEU A 731 32.27 -28.68 -11.70
N VAL A 732 33.30 -29.52 -11.84
CA VAL A 732 34.65 -29.25 -11.31
C VAL A 732 35.29 -28.01 -11.95
N ALA A 733 35.06 -27.77 -13.25
CA ALA A 733 35.59 -26.60 -13.97
C ALA A 733 34.93 -25.26 -13.56
N VAL A 734 33.74 -25.30 -12.96
CA VAL A 734 33.04 -24.09 -12.46
C VAL A 734 33.09 -23.95 -10.93
N ASN A 735 33.25 -25.05 -10.19
CA ASN A 735 33.48 -25.10 -8.75
C ASN A 735 34.76 -25.91 -8.44
N PRO A 736 35.96 -25.33 -8.64
CA PRO A 736 37.23 -26.05 -8.46
C PRO A 736 37.51 -26.44 -6.99
N SER A 737 36.90 -25.75 -6.04
CA SER A 737 36.93 -26.03 -4.60
C SER A 737 36.16 -27.29 -4.19
N LEU A 738 35.24 -27.79 -5.03
CA LEU A 738 34.41 -28.95 -4.71
C LEU A 738 35.27 -30.17 -4.36
N GLY A 739 35.05 -30.73 -3.18
CA GLY A 739 35.75 -31.92 -2.72
C GLY A 739 37.27 -31.78 -2.57
N VAL A 740 37.78 -30.55 -2.40
CA VAL A 740 39.16 -30.28 -1.97
C VAL A 740 39.18 -30.15 -0.44
N PRO A 741 40.07 -30.87 0.28
CA PRO A 741 40.21 -30.74 1.72
C PRO A 741 40.94 -29.44 2.09
N ARG A 742 40.62 -28.88 3.25
CA ARG A 742 41.33 -27.71 3.81
C ARG A 742 42.64 -28.16 4.49
N PRO A 743 43.67 -27.31 4.59
CA PRO A 743 44.92 -27.67 5.24
C PRO A 743 44.74 -28.18 6.66
N ALA A 744 43.86 -27.55 7.46
CA ALA A 744 43.56 -27.98 8.82
C ALA A 744 42.93 -29.39 8.89
N GLU A 745 42.15 -29.80 7.88
CA GLU A 745 41.58 -31.16 7.81
C GLU A 745 42.66 -32.19 7.43
N VAL A 746 43.61 -31.83 6.56
CA VAL A 746 44.73 -32.73 6.20
C VAL A 746 45.73 -32.87 7.36
N VAL A 747 45.95 -31.83 8.17
CA VAL A 747 46.71 -31.95 9.44
C VAL A 747 45.96 -32.82 10.46
N ALA A 748 44.63 -32.69 10.55
CA ALA A 748 43.83 -33.59 11.39
C ALA A 748 43.85 -35.04 10.88
N HIS A 749 43.91 -35.25 9.56
CA HIS A 749 44.10 -36.56 8.94
C HIS A 749 45.47 -37.14 9.26
N LEU A 750 46.56 -36.39 9.08
CA LEU A 750 47.92 -36.78 9.44
C LEU A 750 48.00 -37.23 10.90
N GLY A 751 47.41 -36.47 11.83
CA GLY A 751 47.37 -36.85 13.24
C GLY A 751 46.50 -38.08 13.58
N VAL A 752 45.64 -38.54 12.66
CA VAL A 752 44.99 -39.86 12.78
C VAL A 752 45.92 -40.95 12.23
N LEU A 753 46.57 -40.72 11.08
CA LEU A 753 47.53 -41.65 10.50
C LEU A 753 48.67 -41.96 11.49
N SER A 754 49.31 -40.94 12.05
CA SER A 754 50.46 -41.10 12.96
C SER A 754 50.09 -41.54 14.37
N LEU A 755 49.11 -40.89 15.02
CA LEU A 755 48.85 -41.13 16.46
C LEU A 755 47.84 -42.26 16.75
N LYS A 756 47.09 -42.73 15.75
CA LYS A 756 46.03 -43.74 15.95
C LYS A 756 46.16 -45.00 15.09
N ILE A 757 46.68 -44.88 13.86
CA ILE A 757 46.79 -46.01 12.94
C ILE A 757 48.19 -46.61 13.01
N ALA A 758 49.25 -45.80 12.89
CA ALA A 758 50.64 -46.28 12.91
C ALA A 758 51.01 -47.14 14.14
N PRO A 759 50.55 -46.86 15.39
CA PRO A 759 50.88 -47.69 16.56
C PRO A 759 50.32 -49.12 16.50
N HIS A 760 49.33 -49.37 15.64
CA HIS A 760 48.69 -50.68 15.45
C HIS A 760 49.02 -51.33 14.10
N HIS A 761 49.60 -50.55 13.17
CA HIS A 761 49.89 -50.94 11.79
C HIS A 761 51.26 -50.41 11.33
N THR A 762 52.29 -50.65 12.15
CA THR A 762 53.68 -50.30 11.81
C THR A 762 54.13 -51.02 10.53
N ARG A 763 54.91 -50.31 9.69
CA ARG A 763 55.41 -50.77 8.39
C ARG A 763 54.33 -51.17 7.36
N ASP A 764 53.07 -50.80 7.56
CA ASP A 764 52.03 -51.07 6.55
C ASP A 764 52.24 -50.23 5.27
N ALA A 765 52.24 -50.91 4.12
CA ALA A 765 52.52 -50.31 2.82
C ALA A 765 51.40 -49.36 2.33
N SER A 766 50.15 -49.55 2.77
CA SER A 766 49.04 -48.66 2.41
C SER A 766 49.11 -47.36 3.20
N LEU A 767 49.39 -47.45 4.51
CA LEU A 767 49.62 -46.33 5.42
C LEU A 767 50.85 -45.51 5.02
N LEU A 768 51.98 -46.17 4.70
CA LEU A 768 53.20 -45.48 4.24
C LEU A 768 52.95 -44.67 2.97
N LYS A 769 52.11 -45.16 2.06
CA LYS A 769 51.75 -44.42 0.85
C LYS A 769 50.83 -43.23 1.14
N ASP A 770 49.87 -43.38 2.05
CA ASP A 770 49.01 -42.27 2.49
C ASP A 770 49.82 -41.18 3.22
N LEU A 771 50.81 -41.57 4.03
CA LEU A 771 51.77 -40.64 4.66
C LEU A 771 52.59 -39.89 3.61
N ARG A 772 53.19 -40.57 2.62
CA ARG A 772 53.96 -39.92 1.53
C ARG A 772 53.11 -38.91 0.74
N GLU A 773 51.88 -39.27 0.37
CA GLU A 773 50.98 -38.35 -0.35
C GLU A 773 50.50 -37.18 0.55
N THR A 774 50.28 -37.43 1.84
CA THR A 774 49.91 -36.41 2.83
C THR A 774 51.06 -35.42 3.06
N TYR A 775 52.29 -35.88 3.30
CA TYR A 775 53.47 -35.03 3.45
C TYR A 775 53.76 -34.24 2.17
N ALA A 776 53.69 -34.88 0.99
CA ALA A 776 53.89 -34.20 -0.29
C ALA A 776 52.87 -33.07 -0.52
N TRP A 777 51.59 -33.34 -0.24
CA TRP A 777 50.54 -32.33 -0.35
C TRP A 777 50.76 -31.18 0.65
N LEU A 778 50.98 -31.48 1.94
CA LEU A 778 51.21 -30.47 2.97
C LEU A 778 52.45 -29.62 2.68
N ASN A 779 53.55 -30.22 2.20
CA ASN A 779 54.77 -29.53 1.79
C ASN A 779 54.50 -28.56 0.62
N SER A 780 53.66 -28.94 -0.36
CA SER A 780 53.22 -28.06 -1.44
C SER A 780 52.37 -26.87 -0.98
N GLN A 781 51.73 -26.97 0.20
CA GLN A 781 50.90 -25.93 0.81
C GLN A 781 51.61 -25.19 1.96
N SER A 782 52.91 -25.43 2.17
CA SER A 782 53.71 -24.87 3.28
C SER A 782 53.65 -23.35 3.45
N HIS A 783 53.40 -22.60 2.36
CA HIS A 783 53.22 -21.15 2.39
C HIS A 783 51.84 -20.67 2.92
N GLN A 784 50.90 -21.58 3.21
CA GLN A 784 49.57 -21.21 3.69
C GLN A 784 49.54 -21.01 5.22
N GLU A 785 49.08 -19.83 5.65
CA GLU A 785 49.00 -19.49 7.08
C GLU A 785 48.03 -20.39 7.88
N GLU A 786 46.95 -20.89 7.25
CA GLU A 786 46.03 -21.86 7.88
C GLU A 786 46.76 -23.17 8.26
N LEU A 787 47.68 -23.63 7.41
CA LEU A 787 48.50 -24.82 7.66
C LEU A 787 49.44 -24.60 8.85
N ARG A 788 50.16 -23.48 8.85
CA ARG A 788 51.08 -23.10 9.93
C ARG A 788 50.36 -23.03 11.28
N ILE A 789 49.19 -22.40 11.33
CA ILE A 789 48.34 -22.32 12.53
C ILE A 789 47.82 -23.71 12.96
N ALA A 790 47.52 -24.61 12.02
CA ALA A 790 47.05 -25.96 12.34
C ALA A 790 48.16 -26.85 12.93
N LEU A 791 49.38 -26.74 12.41
CA LEU A 791 50.56 -27.48 12.90
C LEU A 791 51.03 -26.96 14.27
N LEU A 792 51.16 -25.64 14.44
CA LEU A 792 51.62 -25.03 15.70
C LEU A 792 50.65 -25.20 16.88
N LYS A 793 49.41 -25.64 16.64
CA LYS A 793 48.47 -26.07 17.69
C LYS A 793 48.76 -27.47 18.24
N ARG A 794 49.64 -28.23 17.58
CA ARG A 794 49.98 -29.63 17.90
C ARG A 794 51.51 -29.79 17.94
N PRO A 795 52.25 -28.93 18.66
CA PRO A 795 53.69 -28.81 18.48
C PRO A 795 54.47 -30.00 19.09
N ASP A 796 53.86 -30.71 20.04
CA ASP A 796 54.44 -31.84 20.78
C ASP A 796 53.87 -33.20 20.29
N ASP A 797 52.98 -33.18 19.28
CA ASP A 797 52.46 -34.41 18.69
C ASP A 797 53.52 -35.03 17.76
N ALA A 798 53.78 -36.33 17.93
CA ALA A 798 54.71 -37.10 17.10
C ALA A 798 54.12 -37.38 15.70
N LEU A 799 54.11 -36.35 14.83
CA LEU A 799 53.48 -36.37 13.50
C LEU A 799 54.41 -36.80 12.36
N PHE A 800 55.73 -36.86 12.60
CA PHE A 800 56.74 -37.03 11.57
C PHE A 800 57.54 -38.33 11.77
N LEU A 801 57.53 -39.20 10.77
CA LEU A 801 58.27 -40.47 10.77
C LEU A 801 59.74 -40.21 10.40
N ASN A 802 60.64 -40.11 11.39
CA ASN A 802 62.03 -39.71 11.21
C ASN A 802 62.95 -40.94 11.11
N VAL A 803 63.06 -41.51 9.91
CA VAL A 803 63.84 -42.73 9.61
C VAL A 803 64.60 -42.56 8.30
N ASP A 804 65.65 -43.35 8.07
CA ASP A 804 66.39 -43.32 6.81
C ASP A 804 65.69 -44.20 5.74
N ASP A 805 65.44 -45.49 6.02
CA ASP A 805 64.49 -46.30 5.23
C ASP A 805 63.16 -46.49 5.98
N PRO A 806 61.99 -46.19 5.39
CA PRO A 806 60.69 -46.53 6.01
C PRO A 806 60.38 -48.03 6.13
N GLN A 807 61.28 -48.94 5.71
CA GLN A 807 61.28 -50.35 6.12
C GLN A 807 61.88 -50.59 7.52
N ASP A 808 62.63 -49.63 8.07
CA ASP A 808 63.27 -49.73 9.38
C ASP A 808 62.25 -49.61 10.53
N GLU A 809 62.72 -49.60 11.77
CA GLU A 809 61.85 -49.37 12.93
C GLU A 809 61.34 -47.92 12.93
N TRP A 810 60.02 -47.75 13.06
CA TRP A 810 59.36 -46.47 12.86
C TRP A 810 59.53 -45.53 14.07
N ALA A 811 60.57 -44.70 14.04
CA ALA A 811 60.75 -43.59 14.97
C ALA A 811 59.83 -42.41 14.61
N TRP A 812 58.93 -42.04 15.53
CA TRP A 812 58.01 -40.91 15.37
C TRP A 812 58.43 -39.74 16.24
N CYS A 813 58.57 -38.55 15.64
CA CYS A 813 59.06 -37.34 16.28
C CYS A 813 58.08 -36.17 16.09
N SER A 814 58.12 -35.22 17.02
CA SER A 814 57.51 -33.90 16.86
C SER A 814 58.37 -33.01 15.96
N ALA A 815 57.81 -31.92 15.43
CA ALA A 815 58.61 -30.98 14.64
C ALA A 815 59.66 -30.23 15.48
N LYS A 816 59.40 -30.02 16.77
CA LYS A 816 60.31 -29.28 17.68
C LYS A 816 61.64 -29.98 17.91
N GLU A 817 61.61 -31.31 17.99
CA GLU A 817 62.79 -32.16 18.20
C GLU A 817 63.69 -32.22 16.94
N LEU A 818 63.14 -31.90 15.77
CA LEU A 818 63.83 -32.05 14.49
C LEU A 818 64.67 -30.83 14.10
N VAL A 819 65.94 -31.07 13.80
CA VAL A 819 66.92 -30.04 13.42
C VAL A 819 67.63 -30.43 12.12
N PHE A 820 67.55 -29.56 11.11
CA PHE A 820 68.34 -29.68 9.88
C PHE A 820 69.80 -29.30 10.14
N ASN A 821 70.72 -30.02 9.49
CA ASN A 821 72.18 -29.88 9.57
C ASN A 821 72.79 -30.21 10.95
N LEU A 822 72.05 -30.85 11.85
CA LEU A 822 72.60 -31.47 13.06
C LEU A 822 73.32 -32.78 12.69
N HIS A 823 74.50 -33.02 13.26
CA HIS A 823 75.34 -34.18 12.91
C HIS A 823 75.21 -35.36 13.89
N TYR A 824 74.89 -35.08 15.15
CA TYR A 824 74.71 -36.08 16.21
C TYR A 824 73.41 -35.79 16.97
N ASP A 825 72.64 -36.83 17.29
CA ASP A 825 71.39 -36.73 18.04
C ASP A 825 71.73 -36.53 19.53
N GLU A 826 71.41 -35.38 20.12
CA GLU A 826 71.86 -35.01 21.47
C GLU A 826 70.77 -34.29 22.27
N ASN A 827 70.59 -34.67 23.54
CA ASN A 827 69.68 -34.01 24.50
C ASN A 827 68.24 -33.78 23.98
N GLY A 828 67.73 -34.72 23.17
CA GLY A 828 66.37 -34.66 22.60
C GLY A 828 66.26 -33.86 21.29
N LEU A 829 67.36 -33.30 20.78
CA LEU A 829 67.46 -32.82 19.40
C LEU A 829 67.86 -33.97 18.49
N LEU A 830 67.12 -34.14 17.40
CA LEU A 830 67.28 -35.21 16.44
C LEU A 830 67.56 -34.62 15.05
N CYS A 831 68.54 -35.19 14.35
CA CYS A 831 68.79 -34.84 12.95
C CYS A 831 67.64 -35.34 12.07
N VAL A 832 67.36 -34.58 11.00
CA VAL A 832 66.33 -34.97 10.02
C VAL A 832 66.87 -36.07 9.12
N ARG A 833 66.28 -37.26 9.23
CA ARG A 833 66.63 -38.49 8.51
C ARG A 833 66.15 -38.48 7.05
N ASP A 834 66.73 -39.33 6.21
CA ASP A 834 66.59 -39.26 4.74
C ASP A 834 65.14 -39.31 4.24
N PHE A 835 64.24 -40.05 4.90
CA PHE A 835 62.83 -40.12 4.51
C PHE A 835 62.10 -38.76 4.60
N LEU A 836 62.53 -37.88 5.51
CA LEU A 836 61.89 -36.58 5.75
C LEU A 836 62.55 -35.41 5.00
N GLN A 837 63.79 -35.56 4.55
CA GLN A 837 64.54 -34.54 3.80
C GLN A 837 63.74 -33.88 2.64
N PRO A 838 62.94 -34.61 1.82
CA PRO A 838 62.13 -33.99 0.75
C PRO A 838 61.04 -33.01 1.24
N TYR A 839 60.68 -33.04 2.52
CA TYR A 839 59.58 -32.29 3.11
C TYR A 839 60.05 -31.09 3.96
N ARG A 840 61.26 -30.57 3.71
CA ARG A 840 61.86 -29.44 4.44
C ARG A 840 60.93 -28.23 4.66
N SER A 841 60.16 -27.84 3.66
CA SER A 841 59.26 -26.67 3.80
C SER A 841 58.08 -26.94 4.73
N LEU A 842 57.60 -28.19 4.81
CA LEU A 842 56.60 -28.62 5.78
C LEU A 842 57.16 -28.61 7.21
N LEU A 843 58.36 -29.19 7.41
CA LEU A 843 58.97 -29.29 8.73
C LEU A 843 59.27 -27.90 9.33
N LEU A 844 59.85 -26.99 8.55
CA LEU A 844 60.08 -25.60 8.98
C LEU A 844 58.75 -24.88 9.28
N ALA A 845 57.68 -25.12 8.50
CA ALA A 845 56.35 -24.57 8.79
C ALA A 845 55.67 -25.20 10.02
N ALA A 846 56.09 -26.41 10.43
CA ALA A 846 55.62 -27.11 11.63
C ALA A 846 56.36 -26.68 12.92
N GLY A 847 57.53 -26.05 12.80
CA GLY A 847 58.34 -25.58 13.92
C GLY A 847 59.71 -26.25 14.09
N ALA A 848 60.18 -27.00 13.08
CA ALA A 848 61.54 -27.53 13.05
C ALA A 848 62.58 -26.42 12.83
N HIS A 849 63.81 -26.68 13.26
CA HIS A 849 64.92 -25.73 13.20
C HIS A 849 65.94 -26.10 12.12
N GLU A 850 66.80 -25.16 11.75
CA GLU A 850 67.94 -25.39 10.86
C GLU A 850 69.18 -24.71 11.44
N VAL A 851 70.26 -25.46 11.57
CA VAL A 851 71.57 -24.96 12.01
C VAL A 851 72.41 -24.52 10.81
N GLN A 852 73.19 -23.45 10.98
CA GLN A 852 74.17 -22.96 10.02
C GLN A 852 75.57 -23.07 10.62
N ASP A 853 76.41 -23.86 9.98
CA ASP A 853 77.83 -23.97 10.33
C ASP A 853 78.59 -22.74 9.78
N PRO A 854 79.28 -21.95 10.62
CA PRO A 854 80.21 -20.94 10.12
C PRO A 854 81.42 -21.64 9.47
N LYS A 855 82.11 -20.94 8.57
CA LYS A 855 83.30 -21.52 7.91
C LYS A 855 84.51 -21.41 8.81
N PHE A 856 85.16 -22.53 9.13
CA PHE A 856 86.46 -22.49 9.81
C PHE A 856 87.53 -21.91 8.88
N VAL A 857 88.34 -20.98 9.39
CA VAL A 857 89.42 -20.34 8.63
C VAL A 857 90.75 -20.73 9.25
N ARG A 858 91.49 -21.64 8.60
CA ARG A 858 92.85 -22.03 8.98
C ARG A 858 93.87 -21.07 8.34
N ASP A 859 94.84 -20.62 9.11
CA ASP A 859 95.91 -19.75 8.60
C ASP A 859 96.83 -20.49 7.62
N ARG A 860 97.04 -19.88 6.44
CA ARG A 860 97.76 -20.50 5.30
C ARG A 860 99.29 -20.52 5.45
N GLU A 861 99.84 -19.75 6.39
CA GLU A 861 101.29 -19.67 6.60
C GLU A 861 101.85 -20.81 7.46
N GLU A 862 101.01 -21.47 8.27
CA GLU A 862 101.43 -22.65 9.06
C GLU A 862 101.44 -23.92 8.19
N THR A 863 100.39 -24.12 7.38
CA THR A 863 100.25 -25.29 6.49
C THR A 863 101.40 -25.42 5.49
N THR A 864 101.90 -24.29 4.95
CA THR A 864 103.04 -24.29 4.02
C THR A 864 104.40 -24.56 4.68
N ARG A 865 104.50 -24.48 6.01
CA ARG A 865 105.69 -24.93 6.77
C ARG A 865 105.61 -26.40 7.14
N GLU A 866 104.43 -26.89 7.53
CA GLU A 866 104.21 -28.31 7.89
C GLU A 866 104.48 -29.25 6.69
N GLU A 867 104.10 -28.88 5.47
CA GLU A 867 104.38 -29.65 4.26
C GLU A 867 105.89 -29.82 3.99
N GLN A 868 106.72 -28.83 4.33
CA GLN A 868 108.16 -28.81 4.02
C GLN A 868 109.00 -29.74 4.92
N ASP A 869 108.55 -30.01 6.15
CA ASP A 869 109.24 -30.91 7.10
C ASP A 869 108.72 -32.36 7.08
N SER A 870 107.68 -32.64 6.28
CA SER A 870 106.96 -33.92 6.23
C SER A 870 107.87 -35.16 6.07
N GLY A 871 108.85 -35.10 5.16
CA GLY A 871 109.77 -36.22 4.90
C GLY A 871 110.70 -36.55 6.08
N LEU A 872 111.12 -35.54 6.86
CA LEU A 872 111.96 -35.73 8.04
C LEU A 872 111.14 -36.30 9.20
N ARG A 873 109.94 -35.74 9.43
CA ARG A 873 108.95 -36.21 10.40
C ARG A 873 108.63 -37.69 10.18
N ALA A 874 108.29 -38.08 8.95
CA ALA A 874 107.95 -39.46 8.59
C ALA A 874 109.08 -40.46 8.89
N GLU A 875 110.34 -40.13 8.60
CA GLU A 875 111.47 -41.03 8.86
C GLU A 875 111.80 -41.12 10.37
N PHE A 876 111.71 -40.00 11.10
CA PHE A 876 111.80 -40.02 12.56
C PHE A 876 110.64 -40.81 13.20
N ASN A 877 109.44 -40.78 12.60
CA ASN A 877 108.32 -41.61 13.04
C ASN A 877 108.59 -43.10 12.79
N ARG A 878 109.14 -43.44 11.62
CA ARG A 878 109.55 -44.81 11.28
C ARG A 878 110.59 -45.34 12.27
N MET A 879 111.57 -44.52 12.66
CA MET A 879 112.56 -44.87 13.69
C MET A 879 111.91 -45.03 15.07
N ARG A 880 110.99 -44.13 15.46
CA ARG A 880 110.23 -44.19 16.73
C ARG A 880 109.46 -45.50 16.85
N MET A 881 108.65 -45.83 15.84
CA MET A 881 107.84 -47.05 15.81
C MET A 881 108.69 -48.34 15.79
N ALA A 882 109.91 -48.27 15.23
CA ALA A 882 110.89 -49.34 15.28
C ALA A 882 111.72 -49.39 16.59
N GLY A 883 111.51 -48.44 17.53
CA GLY A 883 112.29 -48.30 18.76
C GLY A 883 113.77 -47.98 18.53
N GLN A 884 114.12 -47.45 17.34
CA GLN A 884 115.48 -47.10 16.94
C GLN A 884 115.83 -45.71 17.46
N LEU A 885 117.00 -45.54 18.08
CA LEU A 885 117.54 -44.26 18.56
C LEU A 885 116.69 -43.48 19.58
N THR A 886 115.57 -44.02 20.07
CA THR A 886 114.77 -43.43 21.14
C THR A 886 115.51 -43.46 22.47
N ASP A 887 115.59 -42.32 23.15
CA ASP A 887 116.39 -42.09 24.35
C ASP A 887 115.58 -41.62 25.56
N MET A 888 114.27 -41.37 25.37
CA MET A 888 113.32 -40.84 26.36
C MET A 888 111.98 -41.58 26.28
N ILE A 889 111.25 -41.64 27.40
CA ILE A 889 109.90 -42.23 27.49
C ILE A 889 108.93 -41.21 28.09
N PHE A 890 107.75 -41.08 27.49
CA PHE A 890 106.61 -40.36 28.06
C PHE A 890 105.77 -41.28 28.94
N ILE A 891 105.36 -40.79 30.10
CA ILE A 891 104.50 -41.49 31.06
C ILE A 891 103.28 -40.62 31.37
N PRO A 892 102.08 -40.98 30.87
CA PRO A 892 100.83 -40.30 31.24
C PRO A 892 100.57 -40.33 32.75
N THR A 893 100.11 -39.23 33.33
CA THR A 893 99.83 -39.13 34.77
C THR A 893 98.36 -39.37 35.13
N SER A 894 97.43 -39.32 34.17
CA SER A 894 96.06 -39.81 34.37
C SER A 894 95.90 -41.22 33.81
N SER A 895 95.03 -42.01 34.45
CA SER A 895 94.76 -43.39 34.10
C SER A 895 93.43 -43.49 33.35
N ASP A 896 93.50 -43.64 32.03
CA ASP A 896 92.33 -43.91 31.20
C ASP A 896 92.10 -45.42 31.13
N GLY A 897 90.82 -45.85 31.09
CA GLY A 897 90.32 -47.16 31.52
C GLY A 897 90.69 -48.39 30.66
N GLY A 898 91.96 -48.55 30.27
CA GLY A 898 92.45 -49.73 29.54
C GLY A 898 93.97 -49.89 29.50
N HIS A 899 94.73 -48.80 29.68
CA HIS A 899 96.18 -48.81 29.60
C HIS A 899 96.83 -48.97 30.98
N THR A 900 97.77 -49.89 31.08
CA THR A 900 98.57 -50.08 32.30
C THR A 900 99.84 -49.24 32.23
N ALA A 901 100.43 -48.89 33.38
CA ALA A 901 101.64 -48.07 33.51
C ALA A 901 102.94 -48.70 32.90
N THR A 902 102.79 -49.70 32.03
CA THR A 902 103.84 -50.36 31.26
C THR A 902 103.87 -49.98 29.78
N ASP A 903 102.87 -49.26 29.26
CA ASP A 903 102.84 -48.77 27.88
C ASP A 903 103.78 -47.56 27.71
N LYS A 904 105.07 -47.87 27.51
CA LYS A 904 106.16 -46.90 27.41
C LYS A 904 106.16 -46.20 26.04
N LEU A 905 105.61 -44.98 25.98
CA LEU A 905 105.63 -44.12 24.80
C LEU A 905 107.06 -43.61 24.53
N ARG A 906 107.82 -44.36 23.73
CA ARG A 906 109.22 -44.06 23.40
C ARG A 906 109.32 -42.91 22.40
N VAL A 907 110.27 -42.00 22.63
CA VAL A 907 110.50 -40.80 21.83
C VAL A 907 111.99 -40.46 21.74
N HIS A 908 112.34 -39.63 20.75
CA HIS A 908 113.66 -39.00 20.61
C HIS A 908 113.63 -37.61 21.26
N SER A 909 114.36 -37.43 22.35
CA SER A 909 114.37 -36.20 23.15
C SER A 909 114.78 -34.97 22.34
N ALA A 910 115.83 -35.10 21.52
CA ALA A 910 116.33 -34.04 20.65
C ALA A 910 115.32 -33.62 19.58
N PHE A 911 114.47 -34.55 19.11
CA PHE A 911 113.40 -34.23 18.17
C PHE A 911 112.26 -33.49 18.87
N LEU A 912 111.83 -33.98 20.05
CA LEU A 912 110.80 -33.32 20.85
C LEU A 912 111.22 -31.92 21.32
N ALA A 913 112.49 -31.71 21.70
CA ALA A 913 113.01 -30.39 22.05
C ALA A 913 113.15 -29.45 20.84
N ALA A 914 113.31 -29.99 19.63
CA ALA A 914 113.27 -29.16 18.41
C ALA A 914 111.84 -28.70 18.08
N THR A 915 110.80 -29.47 18.46
CA THR A 915 109.40 -29.20 18.09
C THR A 915 108.51 -28.64 19.21
N ILE A 916 108.86 -28.86 20.48
CA ILE A 916 108.06 -28.46 21.65
C ILE A 916 108.88 -27.48 22.51
N PRO A 917 108.55 -26.17 22.54
CA PRO A 917 109.29 -25.16 23.30
C PRO A 917 109.40 -25.48 24.80
N HIS A 918 108.34 -26.01 25.40
CA HIS A 918 108.31 -26.41 26.80
C HIS A 918 109.37 -27.47 27.15
N ILE A 919 109.53 -28.49 26.30
CA ILE A 919 110.52 -29.56 26.49
C ILE A 919 111.92 -29.01 26.24
N ASN A 920 112.11 -28.17 25.23
CA ASN A 920 113.39 -27.50 25.00
C ASN A 920 113.86 -26.72 26.25
N ALA A 921 112.96 -25.94 26.84
CA ALA A 921 113.23 -25.20 28.07
C ALA A 921 113.59 -26.14 29.24
N ALA A 922 112.86 -27.25 29.42
CA ALA A 922 113.15 -28.25 30.45
C ALA A 922 114.51 -28.94 30.27
N LEU A 923 114.87 -29.31 29.03
CA LEU A 923 116.18 -29.91 28.72
C LEU A 923 117.34 -28.94 28.92
N VAL A 924 117.21 -27.69 28.44
CA VAL A 924 118.27 -26.67 28.53
C VAL A 924 118.49 -26.18 29.96
N SER A 925 117.44 -26.16 30.79
CA SER A 925 117.54 -25.71 32.20
C SER A 925 117.78 -26.83 33.23
N GLY A 926 117.93 -28.09 32.79
CA GLY A 926 118.44 -29.19 33.62
C GLY A 926 117.46 -29.69 34.69
N TRP A 927 116.21 -29.95 34.31
CA TRP A 927 115.18 -30.43 35.24
C TRP A 927 115.47 -31.86 35.75
N ALA A 928 115.05 -32.17 36.99
CA ALA A 928 115.41 -33.41 37.69
C ALA A 928 114.84 -34.68 37.04
N GLU A 929 113.70 -34.53 36.36
CA GLU A 929 113.03 -35.54 35.54
C GLU A 929 113.94 -36.04 34.41
N TRP A 930 114.87 -35.21 33.94
CA TRP A 930 115.75 -35.53 32.82
C TRP A 930 116.83 -36.58 33.16
N GLU A 931 117.28 -36.64 34.42
CA GLU A 931 118.25 -37.65 34.86
C GLU A 931 117.69 -39.08 34.78
N GLN A 932 116.35 -39.23 34.78
CA GLN A 932 115.66 -40.53 34.84
C GLN A 932 115.26 -41.07 33.46
N LYS A 933 115.37 -40.26 32.38
CA LYS A 933 114.90 -40.57 31.00
C LYS A 933 113.40 -40.84 30.86
N GLU A 934 112.63 -40.59 31.89
CA GLU A 934 111.18 -40.78 31.95
C GLU A 934 110.54 -39.43 32.28
N TYR A 935 109.58 -38.99 31.45
CA TYR A 935 108.97 -37.67 31.55
C TYR A 935 107.46 -37.76 31.81
N PRO A 936 106.95 -37.14 32.89
CA PRO A 936 105.54 -37.18 33.22
C PRO A 936 104.73 -36.27 32.26
N PHE A 937 103.84 -36.88 31.49
CA PHE A 937 102.85 -36.17 30.67
C PHE A 937 101.60 -35.89 31.51
N LEU A 938 101.30 -34.61 31.72
CA LEU A 938 100.15 -34.16 32.53
C LEU A 938 98.83 -34.24 31.73
N GLY A 939 98.37 -35.45 31.46
CA GLY A 939 97.13 -35.77 30.75
C GLY A 939 96.99 -37.26 30.43
N SER A 940 95.98 -37.59 29.61
CA SER A 940 95.59 -38.93 29.18
C SER A 940 96.66 -39.66 28.35
N PHE A 941 96.57 -40.99 28.26
CA PHE A 941 97.31 -41.79 27.29
C PHE A 941 96.93 -41.36 25.86
N PHE A 942 95.64 -41.08 25.62
CA PHE A 942 95.17 -40.47 24.38
C PHE A 942 95.92 -39.16 24.10
N GLY A 943 95.91 -38.22 25.05
CA GLY A 943 96.60 -36.93 24.90
C GLY A 943 98.10 -37.09 24.66
N ALA A 944 98.76 -37.99 25.40
CA ALA A 944 100.19 -38.25 25.24
C ALA A 944 100.53 -38.83 23.86
N SER A 945 99.75 -39.80 23.37
CA SER A 945 99.92 -40.35 22.02
C SER A 945 99.65 -39.27 20.98
N ALA A 946 98.56 -38.52 21.11
CA ALA A 946 98.16 -37.49 20.17
C ALA A 946 99.19 -36.35 20.01
N VAL A 947 99.80 -35.87 21.11
CA VAL A 947 100.93 -34.92 21.03
C VAL A 947 102.11 -35.53 20.26
N ILE A 948 102.46 -36.77 20.56
CA ILE A 948 103.58 -37.46 19.91
C ILE A 948 103.27 -37.67 18.42
N ASP A 949 102.12 -38.24 18.09
CA ASP A 949 101.73 -38.52 16.71
C ASP A 949 101.63 -37.23 15.88
N PHE A 950 101.14 -36.12 16.44
CA PHE A 950 101.19 -34.81 15.79
C PHE A 950 102.62 -34.31 15.55
N VAL A 951 103.52 -34.43 16.54
CA VAL A 951 104.94 -34.06 16.38
C VAL A 951 105.62 -34.87 15.27
N TYR A 952 105.38 -36.19 15.23
CA TYR A 952 106.03 -37.11 14.31
C TYR A 952 105.34 -37.26 12.94
N THR A 953 104.10 -36.82 12.76
CA THR A 953 103.35 -36.98 11.50
C THR A 953 102.70 -35.70 10.97
N GLY A 954 102.43 -34.72 11.82
CA GLY A 954 101.64 -33.52 11.49
C GLY A 954 100.12 -33.70 11.60
N GLU A 955 99.65 -34.91 11.93
CA GLU A 955 98.22 -35.23 12.09
C GLU A 955 97.97 -36.02 13.38
N ILE A 956 96.71 -36.01 13.84
CA ILE A 956 96.24 -36.91 14.89
C ILE A 956 95.30 -37.94 14.26
N GLN A 957 95.64 -39.23 14.39
CA GLN A 957 94.86 -40.33 13.82
C GLN A 957 93.79 -40.78 14.82
N ILE A 958 92.58 -40.29 14.62
CA ILE A 958 91.40 -40.56 15.45
C ILE A 958 90.30 -41.14 14.53
N PRO A 959 89.61 -42.23 14.90
CA PRO A 959 88.40 -42.69 14.21
C PRO A 959 87.29 -41.62 14.24
N ASP A 960 86.42 -41.61 13.24
CA ASP A 960 85.23 -40.75 13.29
C ASP A 960 84.19 -41.38 14.26
N PRO A 961 83.62 -40.62 15.21
CA PRO A 961 82.71 -41.16 16.23
C PRO A 961 81.37 -41.58 15.59
N THR A 962 80.82 -42.71 16.06
CA THR A 962 79.64 -43.35 15.46
C THR A 962 78.32 -42.86 16.06
N ASP A 963 78.34 -42.33 17.28
CA ASP A 963 77.19 -41.73 17.96
C ASP A 963 77.58 -40.49 18.80
N ALA A 964 76.60 -39.93 19.52
CA ALA A 964 76.79 -38.73 20.34
C ALA A 964 77.56 -38.98 21.65
N GLU A 965 77.59 -40.22 22.16
CA GLU A 965 78.33 -40.58 23.38
C GLU A 965 79.83 -40.64 23.05
N GLU A 966 80.19 -41.35 21.96
CA GLU A 966 81.56 -41.36 21.43
C GLU A 966 82.04 -39.95 21.01
N ALA A 967 81.15 -39.12 20.44
CA ALA A 967 81.47 -37.75 20.08
C ALA A 967 81.69 -36.83 21.31
N SER A 968 80.98 -37.09 22.42
CA SER A 968 81.16 -36.35 23.68
C SER A 968 82.46 -36.73 24.38
N ASP A 969 82.77 -38.02 24.48
CA ASP A 969 84.04 -38.50 25.04
C ASP A 969 85.23 -37.95 24.26
N LEU A 970 85.16 -37.98 22.93
CA LEU A 970 86.18 -37.38 22.05
C LEU A 970 86.31 -35.87 22.25
N LEU A 971 85.20 -35.15 22.50
CA LEU A 971 85.24 -33.71 22.77
C LEU A 971 86.03 -33.40 24.05
N ASP A 972 85.76 -34.12 25.13
CA ASP A 972 86.45 -33.95 26.41
C ASP A 972 87.96 -34.25 26.30
N ASP A 973 88.33 -35.31 25.56
CA ASP A 973 89.73 -35.66 25.29
C ASP A 973 90.45 -34.59 24.45
N LEU A 974 89.79 -34.02 23.43
CA LEU A 974 90.34 -32.95 22.60
C LEU A 974 90.46 -31.62 23.38
N LEU A 975 89.53 -31.30 24.28
CA LEU A 975 89.59 -30.10 25.13
C LEU A 975 90.67 -30.21 26.21
N GLN A 976 90.88 -31.40 26.80
CA GLN A 976 92.02 -31.66 27.68
C GLN A 976 93.35 -31.50 26.94
N LEU A 977 93.44 -32.02 25.71
CA LEU A 977 94.62 -31.91 24.87
C LEU A 977 94.90 -30.46 24.44
N LEU A 978 93.85 -29.65 24.22
CA LEU A 978 93.96 -28.21 23.95
C LEU A 978 94.60 -27.45 25.13
N ALA A 979 94.25 -27.82 26.37
CA ALA A 979 94.87 -27.28 27.58
C ALA A 979 96.38 -27.60 27.68
N VAL A 980 96.79 -28.80 27.26
CA VAL A 980 98.21 -29.19 27.19
C VAL A 980 98.93 -28.41 26.10
N ALA A 981 98.33 -28.29 24.91
CA ALA A 981 98.92 -27.57 23.78
C ALA A 981 99.20 -26.09 24.10
N ASP A 982 98.27 -25.41 24.79
CA ASP A 982 98.47 -24.04 25.27
C ASP A 982 99.57 -23.95 26.35
N ARG A 983 99.53 -24.84 27.36
CA ARG A 983 100.54 -24.89 28.42
C ARG A 983 101.95 -25.19 27.91
N TRP A 984 102.08 -25.91 26.79
CA TRP A 984 103.35 -26.31 26.19
C TRP A 984 103.84 -25.37 25.08
N ASP A 985 103.12 -24.29 24.82
CA ASP A 985 103.40 -23.30 23.75
C ASP A 985 103.44 -23.93 22.35
N MET A 986 102.50 -24.85 22.07
CA MET A 986 102.39 -25.60 20.82
C MET A 986 101.32 -25.01 19.89
N GLY A 987 101.59 -23.83 19.34
CA GLY A 987 100.65 -23.09 18.48
C GLY A 987 100.04 -23.89 17.33
N SER A 988 100.83 -24.66 16.57
CA SER A 988 100.29 -25.41 15.42
C SER A 988 99.43 -26.61 15.82
N LEU A 989 99.75 -27.29 16.92
CA LEU A 989 98.90 -28.35 17.50
C LEU A 989 97.55 -27.74 17.93
N LYS A 990 97.60 -26.58 18.58
CA LYS A 990 96.42 -25.83 18.99
C LYS A 990 95.52 -25.51 17.79
N THR A 991 96.06 -24.91 16.73
CA THR A 991 95.33 -24.66 15.47
C THR A 991 94.74 -25.94 14.86
N HIS A 992 95.44 -27.07 14.95
CA HIS A 992 94.96 -28.36 14.45
C HIS A 992 93.78 -28.90 15.29
N LEU A 993 93.85 -28.83 16.62
CA LEU A 993 92.76 -29.22 17.53
C LEU A 993 91.51 -28.35 17.32
N GLU A 994 91.69 -27.04 17.15
CA GLU A 994 90.61 -26.11 16.83
C GLU A 994 89.87 -26.50 15.53
N TRP A 995 90.60 -26.97 14.50
CA TRP A 995 90.02 -27.49 13.25
C TRP A 995 89.33 -28.85 13.42
N LEU A 996 89.90 -29.77 14.22
CA LEU A 996 89.30 -31.07 14.49
C LEU A 996 87.92 -30.93 15.15
N ILE A 997 87.83 -30.09 16.18
CA ILE A 997 86.59 -29.81 16.93
C ILE A 997 85.55 -29.13 16.02
N ALA A 998 85.94 -28.10 15.27
CA ALA A 998 85.01 -27.25 14.53
C ALA A 998 84.55 -27.81 13.18
N GLU A 999 85.44 -28.41 12.39
CA GLU A 999 85.20 -28.69 10.97
C GLU A 999 85.27 -30.19 10.62
N ARG A 1000 86.23 -30.96 11.18
CA ARG A 1000 86.33 -32.41 10.90
C ARG A 1000 85.22 -33.19 11.58
N PHE A 1001 85.16 -33.11 12.91
CA PHE A 1001 84.19 -33.86 13.72
C PHE A 1001 82.93 -33.04 14.03
N ARG A 1002 82.92 -31.73 13.73
CA ARG A 1002 81.75 -30.84 13.85
C ARG A 1002 81.07 -30.94 15.22
N LEU A 1003 81.89 -31.01 16.26
CA LEU A 1003 81.46 -31.18 17.66
C LEU A 1003 80.82 -29.92 18.24
N VAL A 1004 80.89 -28.78 17.52
CA VAL A 1004 80.22 -27.53 17.88
C VAL A 1004 78.75 -27.59 17.46
N ASN A 1005 77.88 -27.85 18.43
CA ASN A 1005 76.43 -27.96 18.24
C ASN A 1005 75.69 -27.03 19.24
N PRO A 1006 74.34 -26.96 19.23
CA PRO A 1006 73.59 -26.03 20.10
C PRO A 1006 73.77 -26.26 21.60
N VAL A 1007 74.14 -27.48 22.02
CA VAL A 1007 74.39 -27.86 23.41
C VAL A 1007 75.86 -27.58 23.77
N THR A 1008 76.79 -28.16 23.01
CA THR A 1008 78.23 -28.15 23.32
C THR A 1008 78.89 -26.78 23.12
N CYS A 1009 78.38 -25.93 22.22
CA CYS A 1009 79.02 -24.67 21.84
C CYS A 1009 79.34 -23.74 23.03
N ARG A 1010 78.54 -23.75 24.11
CA ARG A 1010 78.80 -22.94 25.32
C ARG A 1010 79.96 -23.50 26.15
N LEU A 1011 80.12 -24.82 26.23
CA LEU A 1011 81.23 -25.48 26.89
C LEU A 1011 82.52 -25.23 26.11
N ILE A 1012 82.50 -25.51 24.80
CA ILE A 1012 83.63 -25.34 23.89
C ILE A 1012 84.12 -23.88 23.91
N LEU A 1013 83.22 -22.89 23.86
CA LEU A 1013 83.60 -21.48 23.91
C LEU A 1013 84.34 -21.12 25.20
N LYS A 1014 83.86 -21.60 26.36
CA LYS A 1014 84.46 -21.30 27.67
C LYS A 1014 85.89 -21.85 27.77
N ASP A 1015 86.10 -23.06 27.31
CA ASP A 1015 87.41 -23.71 27.39
C ASP A 1015 88.35 -23.16 26.30
N ALA A 1016 87.83 -22.84 25.11
CA ALA A 1016 88.57 -22.12 24.07
C ALA A 1016 89.01 -20.72 24.53
N GLU A 1017 88.19 -19.98 25.29
CA GLU A 1017 88.59 -18.70 25.91
C GLU A 1017 89.62 -18.91 27.03
N THR A 1018 89.49 -19.97 27.83
CA THR A 1018 90.42 -20.31 28.92
C THR A 1018 91.81 -20.63 28.39
N TYR A 1019 91.89 -21.39 27.30
CA TYR A 1019 93.14 -21.81 26.66
C TYR A 1019 93.52 -20.94 25.46
N SER A 1020 93.03 -19.69 25.35
CA SER A 1020 93.41 -18.72 24.31
C SER A 1020 93.34 -19.24 22.84
N ALA A 1021 92.35 -20.07 22.52
CA ALA A 1021 92.16 -20.73 21.22
C ALA A 1021 91.37 -19.84 20.24
N ALA A 1022 92.07 -18.91 19.59
CA ALA A 1022 91.46 -17.74 18.95
C ALA A 1022 90.52 -18.06 17.76
N SER A 1023 90.81 -19.09 16.96
CA SER A 1023 89.98 -19.42 15.79
C SER A 1023 88.71 -20.15 16.21
N LEU A 1024 88.81 -21.03 17.21
CA LEU A 1024 87.67 -21.71 17.82
C LEU A 1024 86.78 -20.75 18.62
N VAL A 1025 87.34 -19.81 19.40
CA VAL A 1025 86.56 -18.74 20.05
C VAL A 1025 85.77 -17.92 19.03
N LYS A 1026 86.40 -17.59 17.89
CA LYS A 1026 85.72 -16.90 16.79
C LYS A 1026 84.62 -17.77 16.17
N PHE A 1027 84.92 -19.04 15.87
CA PHE A 1027 83.96 -19.99 15.29
C PHE A 1027 82.73 -20.15 16.18
N CYS A 1028 82.90 -20.39 17.49
CA CYS A 1028 81.79 -20.49 18.44
C CYS A 1028 80.98 -19.19 18.55
N LYS A 1029 81.62 -18.02 18.51
CA LYS A 1029 80.90 -16.73 18.50
C LYS A 1029 80.10 -16.50 17.21
N ASP A 1030 80.69 -16.81 16.05
CA ASP A 1030 80.00 -16.74 14.76
C ASP A 1030 78.83 -17.75 14.70
N TYR A 1031 79.02 -18.97 15.22
CA TYR A 1031 77.98 -19.99 15.37
C TYR A 1031 76.84 -19.52 16.28
N MET A 1032 77.15 -18.92 17.44
CA MET A 1032 76.13 -18.40 18.36
C MET A 1032 75.31 -17.24 17.76
N VAL A 1033 75.93 -16.39 16.93
CA VAL A 1033 75.23 -15.31 16.23
C VAL A 1033 74.31 -15.87 15.15
N GLN A 1034 74.79 -16.81 14.33
CA GLN A 1034 74.03 -17.41 13.23
C GLN A 1034 72.87 -18.27 13.73
N ASN A 1035 73.05 -19.00 14.83
CA ASN A 1035 72.10 -19.97 15.38
C ASN A 1035 71.33 -19.46 16.61
N CYS A 1036 71.31 -18.14 16.84
CA CYS A 1036 70.76 -17.54 18.06
C CYS A 1036 69.29 -17.91 18.35
N GLN A 1037 68.48 -18.17 17.32
CA GLN A 1037 67.08 -18.61 17.48
C GLN A 1037 66.97 -20.01 18.08
N VAL A 1038 67.82 -20.96 17.64
CA VAL A 1038 67.85 -22.34 18.16
C VAL A 1038 68.36 -22.36 19.60
N LEU A 1039 69.44 -21.62 19.87
CA LEU A 1039 70.06 -21.52 21.20
C LEU A 1039 69.14 -20.89 22.27
N ASN A 1040 68.28 -19.96 21.87
CA ASN A 1040 67.32 -19.35 22.78
C ASN A 1040 66.18 -20.31 23.15
N ASN A 1041 65.70 -21.12 22.21
CA ASN A 1041 64.64 -22.11 22.45
C ASN A 1041 65.09 -23.27 23.35
N LEU A 1042 66.40 -23.54 23.43
CA LEU A 1042 67.01 -24.52 24.35
C LEU A 1042 67.27 -23.96 25.76
N SER A 1043 67.07 -22.65 25.97
CA SER A 1043 67.31 -21.98 27.26
C SER A 1043 66.02 -21.75 28.06
N THR A 1044 64.90 -22.32 27.60
CA THR A 1044 63.55 -22.27 28.19
C THR A 1044 62.97 -23.67 28.35
#